data_AF-A0A8B8EGY2-F1
#
_entry.id   AF-A0A8B8EGY2-F1
#
_cell.length_a   1.000
_cell.length_b   1.000
_cell.length_c   1.000
_cell.angle_alpha   90.00
_cell.angle_beta   90.00
_cell.angle_gamma   90.00
#
_symmetry.space_group_name_H-M   'P 1'
#
loop_
_entity.id
_entity.type
_entity.pdbx_description
1 polymer ?
#
loop_
_entity_poly.entity_id
_entity_poly.type
_entity_poly.pdbx_seq_one_letter_code
_entity_poly.pdbx_strand_id
1 'polypeptide(L)'
;MATIEDVCEESSSTDPFLSNEQVVGYLQDSGDELVVETPPLPAPFIRNDSGASLNSLKLSSNPARPFQGARFKLINEGYIQICRLNHTRTIVSKIMNSKYLRRWESHRIVLDKNEIRSCTACGMMENPIPYSSIEDVHIISRWDAGQKFCIRITVPDGSLLIQAHNSYIRDQWLHSILWKKHMYKCEKLLKNARRPEVLVKEIKNMIDVSLTTNIQDASVYQFPLDLVSDLLQQNADFITRVAHENIIVALAPLLENNHPTQEICEFFSKHCKNSPRSSIVIELFTPVVQRILKHKTDFGKYPRMRGFVQEFVQALNCQNGGYDVVQNFVKSMHSPASACPHPRVLPNLVAVCLAAIYSCFEEKKNAMQDNTNTVLDVQEWENKLCCYIGMLDTMSTFGDWRLVLGSLLQPIPFPNDALANELFTSKMKSVLRNIASDEKCDVHQTILGIREGKEGWFHLYTPGTIGCDDEGELWGVMLKSLIRCCCKRKKFLTELNKMIGPVMLLALRENEAAMEVLCAMLELEVVDNEDLKLQMVTTLQSTCKGKRTYAQLCERQIALRELQQKGGPKKLTLPSKSTDSDLAKMLSSGSFGNLECLSLAFTHVTSACANDLIKLPSLRYLNLWSTQFGDNGLQLISEYLQKLQVLNLCETPVTDKGLACLATLKNLRKLNLNSTSLSKLTFEGLVKKLPALQECDVRYTDAW
;
A
#
# COMPACT_ATOMS: atom_id res chain seq x y z
N MET A 1 -72.65 -30.63 9.53
CA MET A 1 -73.90 -31.00 8.82
C MET A 1 -73.62 -30.79 7.34
N ALA A 2 -73.83 -31.85 6.54
CA ALA A 2 -73.54 -32.03 5.11
C ALA A 2 -72.04 -32.08 4.73
N THR A 3 -71.38 -33.25 4.54
CA THR A 3 -71.44 -34.27 3.45
C THR A 3 -70.95 -33.69 2.11
N ILE A 4 -70.05 -34.27 1.30
CA ILE A 4 -69.63 -35.67 1.14
C ILE A 4 -68.48 -35.73 0.09
N GLU A 5 -67.56 -36.69 0.25
CA GLU A 5 -66.80 -37.47 -0.77
C GLU A 5 -65.66 -36.80 -1.57
N ASP A 6 -64.41 -37.27 -1.39
CA ASP A 6 -63.72 -38.40 -2.08
C ASP A 6 -63.21 -37.96 -3.47
N VAL A 7 -61.96 -38.17 -3.90
CA VAL A 7 -61.23 -39.44 -4.04
C VAL A 7 -59.72 -39.15 -4.15
N CYS A 8 -58.91 -40.05 -3.59
CA CYS A 8 -57.46 -40.16 -3.81
C CYS A 8 -57.14 -40.66 -5.22
N GLU A 9 -56.04 -40.21 -5.84
CA GLU A 9 -55.25 -41.12 -6.66
C GLU A 9 -53.76 -40.73 -6.70
N GLU A 10 -52.95 -41.75 -6.38
CA GLU A 10 -51.49 -41.78 -6.40
C GLU A 10 -50.94 -41.97 -7.83
N SER A 11 -49.61 -41.83 -7.92
CA SER A 11 -48.70 -42.40 -8.94
C SER A 11 -48.61 -41.61 -10.26
N SER A 12 -47.51 -41.53 -10.98
CA SER A 12 -46.09 -41.85 -10.79
C SER A 12 -45.41 -41.43 -12.10
N SER A 13 -44.15 -40.98 -12.01
CA SER A 13 -43.10 -41.07 -13.04
C SER A 13 -43.47 -41.13 -14.53
N THR A 14 -42.98 -40.18 -15.32
CA THR A 14 -42.37 -40.45 -16.64
C THR A 14 -41.49 -39.28 -17.06
N ASP A 15 -40.19 -39.53 -17.19
CA ASP A 15 -39.34 -38.86 -18.17
C ASP A 15 -39.92 -39.02 -19.57
N PRO A 16 -39.63 -38.09 -20.49
CA PRO A 16 -39.03 -38.56 -21.74
C PRO A 16 -37.88 -37.67 -22.23
N PHE A 17 -36.79 -38.34 -22.59
CA PHE A 17 -35.89 -37.89 -23.65
C PHE A 17 -36.62 -37.98 -24.99
N LEU A 18 -36.51 -36.95 -25.85
CA LEU A 18 -36.11 -37.11 -27.26
C LEU A 18 -35.86 -35.77 -27.95
N SER A 19 -34.72 -35.76 -28.62
CA SER A 19 -34.21 -34.86 -29.65
C SER A 19 -35.10 -34.78 -30.90
N ASN A 20 -35.20 -33.61 -31.53
CA ASN A 20 -34.69 -33.36 -32.90
C ASN A 20 -35.09 -31.99 -33.47
N GLU A 21 -34.07 -31.33 -34.04
CA GLU A 21 -34.00 -30.62 -35.33
C GLU A 21 -35.06 -29.59 -35.81
N GLN A 22 -34.53 -28.68 -36.65
CA GLN A 22 -35.17 -27.69 -37.56
C GLN A 22 -35.23 -26.25 -37.02
N VAL A 23 -34.84 -25.19 -37.74
CA VAL A 23 -34.51 -25.02 -39.17
C VAL A 23 -33.70 -23.72 -39.33
N VAL A 24 -32.69 -23.75 -40.21
CA VAL A 24 -31.97 -22.60 -40.76
C VAL A 24 -32.78 -22.03 -41.92
N GLY A 25 -33.00 -20.70 -41.95
CA GLY A 25 -33.68 -20.02 -43.05
C GLY A 25 -33.36 -18.53 -43.10
N TYR A 26 -32.56 -18.18 -44.11
CA TYR A 26 -32.09 -16.86 -44.54
C TYR A 26 -33.22 -15.92 -45.02
N LEU A 27 -32.94 -14.60 -45.07
CA LEU A 27 -33.17 -13.66 -46.19
C LEU A 27 -32.62 -12.26 -45.79
N GLN A 28 -31.50 -11.83 -46.38
CA GLN A 28 -31.33 -10.76 -47.40
C GLN A 28 -31.50 -9.33 -46.85
N ASP A 29 -30.47 -8.46 -46.77
CA ASP A 29 -29.50 -7.91 -47.74
C ASP A 29 -30.04 -6.71 -48.54
N SER A 30 -29.58 -5.53 -48.13
CA SER A 30 -29.60 -4.21 -48.81
C SER A 30 -28.78 -3.28 -47.89
N GLY A 31 -27.59 -2.77 -48.22
CA GLY A 31 -27.08 -2.34 -49.52
C GLY A 31 -27.31 -0.84 -49.64
N ASP A 32 -26.53 -0.02 -48.94
CA ASP A 32 -26.34 1.40 -49.29
C ASP A 32 -24.97 1.92 -48.81
N GLU A 33 -24.21 2.38 -49.81
CA GLU A 33 -22.89 2.99 -49.73
C GLU A 33 -22.97 4.39 -49.11
N LEU A 34 -22.06 4.72 -48.20
CA LEU A 34 -21.76 6.13 -47.89
C LEU A 34 -20.25 6.39 -47.93
N VAL A 35 -19.93 7.23 -48.90
CA VAL A 35 -18.65 7.78 -49.34
C VAL A 35 -17.89 8.42 -48.18
N VAL A 36 -16.61 8.05 -48.03
CA VAL A 36 -15.65 8.70 -47.14
C VAL A 36 -15.11 9.95 -47.84
N GLU A 37 -15.67 11.11 -47.50
CA GLU A 37 -15.09 12.42 -47.85
C GLU A 37 -14.06 12.83 -46.78
N THR A 38 -12.82 13.02 -47.23
CA THR A 38 -11.73 13.68 -46.49
C THR A 38 -11.95 15.21 -46.46
N PRO A 39 -11.80 15.88 -45.31
CA PRO A 39 -11.55 17.32 -45.26
C PRO A 39 -10.05 17.65 -45.06
N PRO A 40 -9.61 18.87 -45.42
CA PRO A 40 -8.30 19.10 -46.02
C PRO A 40 -7.21 19.60 -45.06
N LEU A 41 -5.96 19.42 -45.50
CA LEU A 41 -4.75 20.07 -44.98
C LEU A 41 -4.89 21.60 -44.99
N PRO A 42 -4.46 22.33 -43.95
CA PRO A 42 -4.15 23.74 -44.07
C PRO A 42 -2.67 23.94 -44.41
N ALA A 43 -2.43 24.64 -45.51
CA ALA A 43 -1.14 25.22 -45.91
C ALA A 43 -1.05 26.69 -45.40
N PRO A 44 0.12 27.36 -45.48
CA PRO A 44 0.71 28.08 -44.34
C PRO A 44 0.66 29.60 -44.49
N PHE A 45 0.40 30.39 -43.44
CA PHE A 45 0.71 31.83 -43.48
C PHE A 45 1.00 32.44 -42.08
N ILE A 46 2.25 32.93 -41.95
CA ILE A 46 2.74 34.18 -41.33
C ILE A 46 2.26 34.54 -39.90
N ARG A 47 3.21 34.58 -38.96
CA ARG A 47 3.13 35.41 -37.75
C ARG A 47 4.25 36.44 -37.73
N ASN A 48 3.82 37.69 -37.62
CA ASN A 48 4.64 38.87 -37.34
C ASN A 48 5.27 38.78 -35.94
N ASP A 49 6.52 39.23 -35.87
CA ASP A 49 7.21 39.66 -34.66
C ASP A 49 6.52 40.86 -34.01
N SER A 50 6.45 40.85 -32.68
CA SER A 50 6.89 41.97 -31.80
C SER A 50 6.46 41.76 -30.34
N GLY A 51 7.41 41.89 -29.39
CA GLY A 51 7.11 42.35 -28.02
C GLY A 51 7.52 41.47 -26.83
N ALA A 52 8.77 41.65 -26.38
CA ALA A 52 9.21 41.68 -24.96
C ALA A 52 9.34 40.39 -24.10
N SER A 53 10.56 39.82 -24.15
CA SER A 53 11.49 39.49 -23.05
C SER A 53 10.98 38.92 -21.71
N LEU A 54 11.28 37.63 -21.46
CA LEU A 54 11.76 37.11 -20.16
C LEU A 54 12.43 35.74 -20.37
N ASN A 55 13.74 35.68 -20.10
CA ASN A 55 14.60 34.50 -20.28
C ASN A 55 14.18 33.34 -19.38
N SER A 56 13.62 32.28 -19.97
CA SER A 56 13.47 30.96 -19.35
C SER A 56 14.47 29.98 -19.97
N LEU A 57 15.32 29.41 -19.13
CA LEU A 57 16.21 28.29 -19.47
C LEU A 57 15.35 27.05 -19.74
N LYS A 58 14.90 26.88 -20.98
CA LYS A 58 14.32 25.62 -21.46
C LYS A 58 15.43 24.57 -21.55
N LEU A 59 15.39 23.55 -20.68
CA LEU A 59 15.99 22.26 -20.99
C LEU A 59 15.40 21.78 -22.32
N SER A 60 16.25 21.56 -23.32
CA SER A 60 15.85 20.93 -24.57
C SER A 60 15.51 19.46 -24.29
N SER A 61 14.23 19.17 -24.04
CA SER A 61 13.67 17.83 -24.07
C SER A 61 13.50 17.39 -25.53
N ASN A 62 14.61 17.02 -26.16
CA ASN A 62 14.52 16.05 -27.25
C ASN A 62 14.66 14.67 -26.59
N PRO A 63 13.61 13.83 -26.55
CA PRO A 63 13.82 12.44 -26.16
C PRO A 63 14.80 11.86 -27.18
N ALA A 64 15.99 11.48 -26.70
CA ALA A 64 16.96 10.78 -27.52
C ALA A 64 16.23 9.61 -28.19
N ARG A 65 16.20 9.59 -29.53
CA ARG A 65 15.66 8.46 -30.30
C ARG A 65 16.22 7.17 -29.70
N PRO A 66 15.41 6.14 -29.44
CA PRO A 66 15.92 4.88 -28.94
C PRO A 66 16.95 4.33 -29.94
N PHE A 67 18.17 4.05 -29.46
CA PHE A 67 19.28 3.54 -30.26
C PHE A 67 18.85 2.27 -31.02
N GLN A 68 18.90 2.31 -32.35
CA GLN A 68 18.71 1.17 -33.27
C GLN A 68 20.05 0.42 -33.46
N GLY A 69 20.59 -0.17 -32.40
CA GLY A 69 21.85 -0.92 -32.44
C GLY A 69 21.83 -2.20 -31.58
N ALA A 70 22.77 -3.11 -31.83
CA ALA A 70 22.94 -4.34 -31.03
C ALA A 70 23.32 -4.02 -29.57
N ARG A 71 22.71 -4.73 -28.63
CA ARG A 71 22.84 -4.52 -27.18
C ARG A 71 23.75 -5.59 -26.57
N PHE A 72 24.70 -5.16 -25.73
CA PHE A 72 25.76 -6.01 -25.19
C PHE A 72 25.75 -6.03 -23.65
N LYS A 73 26.06 -7.18 -23.04
CA LYS A 73 26.33 -7.26 -21.58
C LYS A 73 27.80 -6.93 -21.31
N LEU A 74 28.10 -6.25 -20.20
CA LEU A 74 29.48 -5.96 -19.81
C LEU A 74 30.24 -7.26 -19.50
N ILE A 75 31.38 -7.46 -20.15
CA ILE A 75 32.28 -8.58 -19.85
C ILE A 75 33.24 -8.14 -18.74
N ASN A 76 33.24 -8.88 -17.63
CA ASN A 76 34.27 -8.73 -16.59
C ASN A 76 35.36 -9.80 -16.71
N GLU A 77 35.00 -11.00 -17.16
CA GLU A 77 35.95 -12.07 -17.43
C GLU A 77 35.47 -13.01 -18.54
N GLY A 78 36.40 -13.70 -19.21
CA GLY A 78 36.07 -14.72 -20.18
C GLY A 78 37.28 -15.35 -20.86
N TYR A 79 37.06 -16.52 -21.48
CA TYR A 79 38.07 -17.18 -22.30
C TYR A 79 38.07 -16.61 -23.71
N ILE A 80 39.23 -16.18 -24.19
CA ILE A 80 39.39 -15.62 -25.53
C ILE A 80 40.77 -15.91 -26.12
N GLN A 81 40.84 -16.01 -27.45
CA GLN A 81 42.07 -16.25 -28.17
C GLN A 81 42.86 -14.97 -28.32
N ILE A 82 44.16 -15.02 -28.01
CA ILE A 82 45.05 -13.86 -27.99
C ILE A 82 46.29 -14.10 -28.83
N CYS A 83 46.76 -13.05 -29.50
CA CYS A 83 48.06 -13.01 -30.17
C CYS A 83 48.75 -11.67 -29.85
N ARG A 84 49.91 -11.71 -29.19
CA ARG A 84 50.71 -10.51 -28.89
C ARG A 84 51.81 -10.33 -29.93
N LEU A 85 51.91 -9.12 -30.48
CA LEU A 85 52.88 -8.73 -31.49
C LEU A 85 53.76 -7.60 -30.95
N ASN A 86 54.99 -7.91 -30.56
CA ASN A 86 55.94 -6.93 -30.00
C ASN A 86 56.75 -6.24 -31.10
N HIS A 87 56.07 -5.58 -32.05
CA HIS A 87 56.70 -4.95 -33.20
C HIS A 87 56.07 -3.60 -33.54
N THR A 88 56.83 -2.76 -34.26
CA THR A 88 56.38 -1.45 -34.72
C THR A 88 55.16 -1.56 -35.65
N ARG A 89 54.33 -0.52 -35.70
CA ARG A 89 53.04 -0.51 -36.43
C ARG A 89 53.15 -1.00 -37.89
N THR A 90 54.25 -0.70 -38.57
CA THR A 90 54.54 -1.09 -39.97
C THR A 90 54.82 -2.59 -40.13
N ILE A 91 55.53 -3.20 -39.18
CA ILE A 91 55.82 -4.64 -39.18
C ILE A 91 54.57 -5.44 -38.84
N VAL A 92 53.75 -4.95 -37.89
CA VAL A 92 52.46 -5.57 -37.55
C VAL A 92 51.56 -5.70 -38.78
N SER A 93 51.44 -4.67 -39.63
CA SER A 93 50.64 -4.76 -40.86
C SER A 93 51.12 -5.87 -41.81
N LYS A 94 52.44 -6.08 -41.93
CA LYS A 94 53.02 -7.18 -42.74
C LYS A 94 52.77 -8.55 -42.12
N ILE A 95 52.89 -8.68 -40.78
CA ILE A 95 52.60 -9.92 -40.05
C ILE A 95 51.11 -10.30 -40.18
N MET A 96 50.22 -9.30 -40.12
CA MET A 96 48.77 -9.50 -40.29
C MET A 96 48.42 -10.14 -41.63
N ASN A 97 49.13 -9.79 -42.71
CA ASN A 97 48.91 -10.33 -44.05
C ASN A 97 49.47 -11.75 -44.25
N SER A 98 50.28 -12.27 -43.33
CA SER A 98 50.86 -13.63 -43.41
C SER A 98 50.07 -14.64 -42.57
N LYS A 99 49.69 -15.79 -43.13
CA LYS A 99 48.94 -16.84 -42.41
C LYS A 99 49.78 -17.61 -41.37
N TYR A 100 51.10 -17.62 -41.52
CA TYR A 100 51.99 -18.51 -40.77
C TYR A 100 52.68 -17.84 -39.56
N LEU A 101 52.67 -16.51 -39.49
CA LEU A 101 53.39 -15.75 -38.46
C LEU A 101 52.54 -15.41 -37.23
N ARG A 102 51.40 -16.07 -37.05
CA ARG A 102 50.39 -15.76 -36.01
C ARG A 102 50.17 -16.95 -35.10
N ARG A 103 50.71 -16.89 -33.89
CA ARG A 103 50.44 -17.87 -32.84
C ARG A 103 49.32 -17.37 -31.93
N TRP A 104 48.24 -18.14 -31.85
CA TRP A 104 47.08 -17.85 -31.00
C TRP A 104 47.13 -18.74 -29.77
N GLU A 105 46.83 -18.15 -28.62
CA GLU A 105 46.75 -18.87 -27.35
C GLU A 105 45.42 -18.55 -26.65
N SER A 106 44.85 -19.55 -25.98
CA SER A 106 43.60 -19.38 -25.22
C SER A 106 43.93 -18.81 -23.84
N HIS A 107 43.42 -17.62 -23.54
CA HIS A 107 43.61 -16.97 -22.26
C HIS A 107 42.28 -16.74 -21.54
N ARG A 108 42.25 -16.91 -20.22
CA ARG A 108 41.18 -16.38 -19.37
C ARG A 108 41.52 -14.94 -19.03
N ILE A 109 40.87 -14.00 -19.71
CA ILE A 109 41.07 -12.56 -19.49
C ILE A 109 40.07 -12.03 -18.48
N VAL A 110 40.56 -11.16 -17.60
CA VAL A 110 39.78 -10.39 -16.64
C VAL A 110 40.00 -8.90 -16.93
N LEU A 111 38.89 -8.16 -17.09
CA LEU A 111 38.86 -6.70 -17.20
C LEU A 111 38.75 -6.10 -15.79
N ASP A 112 39.91 -5.96 -15.14
CA ASP A 112 40.02 -5.42 -13.79
C ASP A 112 39.77 -3.90 -13.77
N LYS A 113 39.89 -3.25 -12.60
CA LYS A 113 39.66 -1.82 -12.41
C LYS A 113 40.69 -0.95 -13.14
N ASN A 114 41.96 -1.36 -13.15
CA ASN A 114 43.07 -0.54 -13.67
C ASN A 114 43.73 -1.11 -14.93
N GLU A 115 43.54 -2.40 -15.20
CA GLU A 115 44.29 -3.13 -16.21
C GLU A 115 43.51 -4.32 -16.77
N ILE A 116 43.95 -4.79 -17.92
CA ILE A 116 43.54 -6.06 -18.53
C ILE A 116 44.56 -7.10 -18.09
N ARG A 117 44.13 -8.17 -17.42
CA ARG A 117 45.01 -9.23 -16.92
C ARG A 117 44.61 -10.61 -17.44
N SER A 118 45.59 -11.49 -17.59
CA SER A 118 45.40 -12.91 -17.87
C SER A 118 45.51 -13.72 -16.59
N CYS A 119 44.56 -14.61 -16.34
CA CYS A 119 44.63 -15.60 -15.25
C CYS A 119 45.29 -16.92 -15.69
N THR A 120 45.68 -17.04 -16.96
CA THR A 120 46.44 -18.20 -17.46
C THR A 120 47.90 -18.07 -17.02
N ALA A 121 48.42 -19.09 -16.32
CA ALA A 121 49.72 -19.08 -15.63
C ALA A 121 50.95 -18.95 -16.55
N CYS A 122 50.83 -19.34 -17.82
CA CYS A 122 51.87 -19.19 -18.84
C CYS A 122 51.22 -18.82 -20.17
N GLY A 123 51.79 -17.89 -20.94
CA GLY A 123 51.34 -17.56 -22.30
C GLY A 123 51.68 -16.14 -22.74
N MET A 124 51.20 -15.73 -23.92
CA MET A 124 51.55 -14.46 -24.59
C MET A 124 51.15 -13.16 -23.85
N MET A 125 50.56 -13.26 -22.65
CA MET A 125 50.13 -12.14 -21.80
C MET A 125 50.52 -12.39 -20.34
N GLU A 126 51.82 -12.52 -20.07
CA GLU A 126 52.36 -12.65 -18.70
C GLU A 126 52.23 -11.34 -17.89
N ASN A 127 52.50 -10.20 -18.53
CA ASN A 127 52.33 -8.89 -17.90
C ASN A 127 50.94 -8.30 -18.20
N PRO A 128 50.24 -7.77 -17.19
CA PRO A 128 48.97 -7.09 -17.40
C PRO A 128 49.16 -5.81 -18.24
N ILE A 129 48.10 -5.38 -18.91
CA ILE A 129 48.09 -4.17 -19.75
C ILE A 129 47.30 -3.09 -19.02
N PRO A 130 47.95 -2.06 -18.46
CA PRO A 130 47.25 -0.94 -17.83
C PRO A 130 46.41 -0.18 -18.85
N TYR A 131 45.19 0.24 -18.47
CA TYR A 131 44.35 1.04 -19.37
C TYR A 131 45.01 2.38 -19.77
N SER A 132 45.91 2.90 -18.93
CA SER A 132 46.73 4.09 -19.22
C SER A 132 47.69 3.90 -20.40
N SER A 133 48.10 2.67 -20.69
CA SER A 133 49.04 2.34 -21.78
C SER A 133 48.33 2.08 -23.11
N ILE A 134 47.00 1.91 -23.13
CA ILE A 134 46.27 1.60 -24.36
C ILE A 134 46.13 2.87 -25.21
N GLU A 135 46.79 2.92 -26.36
CA GLU A 135 46.70 4.03 -27.30
C GLU A 135 45.35 4.00 -28.03
N ASP A 136 45.05 2.87 -28.69
CA ASP A 136 43.88 2.72 -29.55
C ASP A 136 43.28 1.30 -29.50
N VAL A 137 41.97 1.18 -29.71
CA VAL A 137 41.25 -0.09 -29.75
C VAL A 137 40.27 -0.06 -30.94
N HIS A 138 40.49 -0.90 -31.94
CA HIS A 138 39.65 -0.92 -33.14
C HIS A 138 39.38 -2.35 -33.65
N ILE A 139 38.27 -2.51 -34.38
CA ILE A 139 37.94 -3.75 -35.09
C ILE A 139 38.86 -3.89 -36.30
N ILE A 140 39.28 -5.12 -36.59
CA ILE A 140 39.99 -5.44 -37.83
C ILE A 140 38.97 -6.04 -38.81
N SER A 141 38.53 -5.24 -39.78
CA SER A 141 37.43 -5.61 -40.68
C SER A 141 37.86 -6.46 -41.88
N ARG A 142 39.11 -6.31 -42.37
CA ARG A 142 39.59 -7.01 -43.58
C ARG A 142 41.07 -7.34 -43.48
N TRP A 143 41.37 -8.60 -43.18
CA TRP A 143 42.75 -9.09 -43.11
C TRP A 143 42.93 -10.60 -43.40
N ASP A 144 41.83 -11.37 -43.44
CA ASP A 144 41.84 -12.79 -43.80
C ASP A 144 40.55 -13.13 -44.57
N ALA A 145 40.62 -14.07 -45.50
CA ALA A 145 39.49 -14.47 -46.36
C ALA A 145 38.33 -15.10 -45.57
N GLY A 146 38.61 -15.61 -44.37
CA GLY A 146 37.63 -16.25 -43.48
C GLY A 146 36.92 -15.33 -42.47
N GLN A 147 36.96 -14.00 -42.63
CA GLN A 147 36.30 -13.03 -41.73
C GLN A 147 36.49 -13.31 -40.23
N LYS A 148 37.73 -13.42 -39.76
CA LYS A 148 38.00 -13.65 -38.32
C LYS A 148 37.62 -12.41 -37.50
N PHE A 149 36.77 -12.60 -36.49
CA PHE A 149 36.23 -11.54 -35.65
C PHE A 149 37.26 -11.04 -34.62
N CYS A 150 38.14 -10.14 -35.06
CA CYS A 150 39.29 -9.69 -34.26
C CYS A 150 39.23 -8.22 -33.85
N ILE A 151 39.78 -7.94 -32.66
CA ILE A 151 40.01 -6.61 -32.09
C ILE A 151 41.52 -6.42 -31.97
N ARG A 152 42.01 -5.22 -32.31
CA ARG A 152 43.40 -4.82 -32.04
C ARG A 152 43.42 -3.80 -30.91
N ILE A 153 44.26 -4.06 -29.92
CA ILE A 153 44.61 -3.13 -28.85
C ILE A 153 46.05 -2.70 -29.10
N THR A 154 46.27 -1.41 -29.31
CA THR A 154 47.61 -0.84 -29.55
C THR A 154 48.20 -0.35 -28.22
N VAL A 155 49.43 -0.78 -27.94
CA VAL A 155 50.22 -0.44 -26.74
C VAL A 155 51.62 0.03 -27.17
N PRO A 156 52.36 0.82 -26.38
CA PRO A 156 53.65 1.39 -26.77
C PRO A 156 54.67 0.35 -27.22
N ASP A 157 54.63 -0.85 -26.65
CA ASP A 157 55.53 -1.98 -26.91
C ASP A 157 55.02 -2.94 -28.00
N GLY A 158 53.86 -2.67 -28.63
CA GLY A 158 53.33 -3.52 -29.70
C GLY A 158 51.82 -3.49 -29.92
N SER A 159 51.24 -4.64 -30.24
CA SER A 159 49.79 -4.80 -30.44
C SER A 159 49.30 -6.13 -29.90
N LEU A 160 48.21 -6.09 -29.12
CA LEU A 160 47.49 -7.28 -28.68
C LEU A 160 46.29 -7.50 -29.59
N LEU A 161 46.19 -8.68 -30.18
CA LEU A 161 45.05 -9.10 -30.96
C LEU A 161 44.18 -10.03 -30.14
N ILE A 162 42.88 -9.76 -30.13
CA ILE A 162 41.88 -10.58 -29.47
C ILE A 162 40.97 -11.15 -30.57
N GLN A 163 40.83 -12.48 -30.64
CA GLN A 163 39.94 -13.15 -31.58
C GLN A 163 38.75 -13.77 -30.85
N ALA A 164 37.55 -13.34 -31.25
CA ALA A 164 36.29 -13.89 -30.77
C ALA A 164 35.72 -14.93 -31.75
N HIS A 165 34.77 -15.72 -31.27
CA HIS A 165 34.10 -16.77 -32.03
C HIS A 165 33.08 -16.23 -33.05
N ASN A 166 32.47 -15.08 -32.78
CA ASN A 166 31.49 -14.44 -33.65
C ASN A 166 31.57 -12.90 -33.53
N SER A 167 30.90 -12.19 -34.44
CA SER A 167 30.85 -10.71 -34.45
C SER A 167 30.25 -10.14 -33.18
N TYR A 168 29.21 -10.78 -32.62
CA TYR A 168 28.55 -10.33 -31.40
C TYR A 168 29.51 -10.31 -30.20
N ILE A 169 30.24 -11.40 -29.94
CA ILE A 169 31.21 -11.51 -28.84
C ILE A 169 32.38 -10.55 -29.07
N ARG A 170 32.84 -10.37 -30.31
CA ARG A 170 33.87 -9.37 -30.64
C ARG A 170 33.42 -7.97 -30.24
N ASP A 171 32.23 -7.57 -30.67
CA ASP A 171 31.72 -6.23 -30.39
C ASP A 171 31.42 -6.06 -28.89
N GLN A 172 30.97 -7.12 -28.23
CA GLN A 172 30.81 -7.16 -26.77
C GLN A 172 32.13 -6.91 -26.03
N TRP A 173 33.23 -7.58 -26.41
CA TRP A 173 34.57 -7.34 -25.85
C TRP A 173 35.08 -5.93 -26.17
N LEU A 174 34.88 -5.45 -27.40
CA LEU A 174 35.28 -4.11 -27.82
C LEU A 174 34.63 -3.05 -26.94
N HIS A 175 33.30 -3.07 -26.83
CA HIS A 175 32.57 -2.09 -26.04
C HIS A 175 32.92 -2.21 -24.56
N SER A 176 33.10 -3.43 -24.02
CA SER A 176 33.50 -3.63 -22.62
C SER A 176 34.88 -3.04 -22.32
N ILE A 177 35.86 -3.23 -23.19
CA ILE A 177 37.22 -2.69 -23.04
C ILE A 177 37.21 -1.17 -23.18
N LEU A 178 36.51 -0.63 -24.19
CA LEU A 178 36.39 0.82 -24.38
C LEU A 178 35.72 1.49 -23.18
N TRP A 179 34.66 0.89 -22.64
CA TRP A 179 33.97 1.39 -21.46
C TRP A 179 34.89 1.39 -20.23
N LYS A 180 35.59 0.29 -19.94
CA LYS A 180 36.55 0.21 -18.81
C LYS A 180 37.69 1.23 -18.95
N LYS A 181 38.27 1.37 -20.16
CA LYS A 181 39.30 2.37 -20.45
C LYS A 181 38.79 3.80 -20.20
N HIS A 182 37.57 4.11 -20.64
CA HIS A 182 36.96 5.42 -20.44
C HIS A 182 36.71 5.70 -18.95
N MET A 183 36.11 4.76 -18.23
CA MET A 183 35.85 4.88 -16.79
C MET A 183 37.14 5.08 -15.98
N TYR A 184 38.20 4.34 -16.28
CA TYR A 184 39.52 4.54 -15.67
C TYR A 184 40.07 5.95 -15.92
N LYS A 185 39.95 6.46 -17.15
CA LYS A 185 40.37 7.82 -17.50
C LYS A 185 39.57 8.86 -16.72
N CYS A 186 38.25 8.72 -16.65
CA CYS A 186 37.39 9.61 -15.87
C CYS A 186 37.74 9.58 -14.38
N GLU A 187 37.92 8.40 -13.77
CA GLU A 187 38.33 8.27 -12.37
C GLU A 187 39.65 9.01 -12.08
N LYS A 188 40.64 8.86 -12.96
CA LYS A 188 41.92 9.56 -12.80
C LYS A 188 41.79 11.08 -12.98
N LEU A 189 40.97 11.55 -13.92
CA LEU A 189 40.73 12.97 -14.13
C LEU A 189 39.97 13.59 -12.95
N LEU A 190 38.95 12.91 -12.46
CA LEU A 190 38.14 13.36 -11.33
C LEU A 190 38.95 13.45 -10.03
N LYS A 191 39.80 12.46 -9.75
CA LYS A 191 40.71 12.49 -8.58
C LYS A 191 41.73 13.63 -8.61
N ASN A 192 42.13 14.08 -9.81
CA ASN A 192 43.09 15.17 -9.98
C ASN A 192 42.43 16.54 -10.21
N ALA A 193 41.10 16.60 -10.30
CA ALA A 193 40.37 17.82 -10.60
C ALA A 193 40.38 18.78 -9.40
N ARG A 194 41.17 19.85 -9.50
CA ARG A 194 41.27 20.92 -8.49
C ARG A 194 40.42 22.15 -8.82
N ARG A 195 39.48 22.04 -9.77
CA ARG A 195 38.57 23.13 -10.16
C ARG A 195 37.15 22.58 -10.29
N PRO A 196 36.12 23.20 -9.67
CA PRO A 196 34.76 22.65 -9.68
C PRO A 196 34.15 22.58 -11.08
N GLU A 197 34.47 23.52 -11.97
CA GLU A 197 34.01 23.53 -13.36
C GLU A 197 34.50 22.32 -14.15
N VAL A 198 35.76 21.94 -13.94
CA VAL A 198 36.38 20.77 -14.58
C VAL A 198 35.75 19.50 -14.03
N LEU A 199 35.55 19.43 -12.72
CA LEU A 199 34.86 18.32 -12.06
C LEU A 199 33.46 18.09 -12.66
N VAL A 200 32.63 19.14 -12.72
CA VAL A 200 31.28 19.08 -13.31
C VAL A 200 31.32 18.60 -14.77
N LYS A 201 32.25 19.13 -15.57
CA LYS A 201 32.40 18.75 -16.98
C LYS A 201 32.75 17.27 -17.13
N GLU A 202 33.68 16.76 -16.33
CA GLU A 202 34.08 15.35 -16.38
C GLU A 202 32.99 14.40 -15.85
N ILE A 203 32.21 14.83 -14.84
CA ILE A 203 31.01 14.09 -14.40
C ILE A 203 29.99 14.01 -15.53
N LYS A 204 29.68 15.13 -16.20
CA LYS A 204 28.76 15.14 -17.36
C LYS A 204 29.24 14.21 -18.47
N ASN A 205 30.53 14.30 -18.85
CA ASN A 205 31.12 13.42 -19.86
C ASN A 205 30.99 11.93 -19.48
N MET A 206 31.24 11.59 -18.21
CA MET A 206 31.13 10.21 -17.72
C MET A 206 29.70 9.69 -17.82
N ILE A 207 28.72 10.53 -17.46
CA ILE A 207 27.30 10.19 -17.50
C ILE A 207 26.83 10.06 -18.96
N ASP A 208 27.20 10.99 -19.83
CA ASP A 208 26.87 10.95 -21.25
C ASP A 208 27.39 9.67 -21.91
N VAL A 209 28.61 9.22 -21.60
CA VAL A 209 29.14 7.94 -22.09
C VAL A 209 28.37 6.74 -21.53
N SER A 210 27.89 6.82 -20.29
CA SER A 210 27.10 5.75 -19.68
C SER A 210 25.68 5.66 -20.28
N LEU A 211 25.14 6.77 -20.78
CA LEU A 211 23.84 6.82 -21.46
C LEU A 211 23.93 6.45 -22.95
N THR A 212 25.07 6.73 -23.60
CA THR A 212 25.27 6.51 -25.05
C THR A 212 25.95 5.19 -25.40
N THR A 213 26.45 4.45 -24.41
CA THR A 213 27.11 3.15 -24.62
C THR A 213 26.13 2.07 -25.07
N ASN A 214 26.61 1.15 -25.90
CA ASN A 214 25.84 -0.03 -26.35
C ASN A 214 25.73 -1.13 -25.29
N ILE A 215 26.31 -0.90 -24.10
CA ILE A 215 26.30 -1.86 -22.98
C ILE A 215 25.03 -1.66 -22.14
N GLN A 216 24.25 -2.72 -21.99
CA GLN A 216 23.06 -2.76 -21.13
C GLN A 216 23.32 -3.66 -19.93
N ASP A 217 24.04 -3.11 -18.94
CA ASP A 217 24.25 -3.74 -17.65
C ASP A 217 23.97 -2.72 -16.54
N ALA A 218 23.34 -3.14 -15.44
CA ALA A 218 23.06 -2.25 -14.31
C ALA A 218 24.34 -1.61 -13.75
N SER A 219 25.48 -2.32 -13.83
CA SER A 219 26.76 -1.80 -13.39
C SER A 219 27.23 -0.55 -14.16
N VAL A 220 26.78 -0.39 -15.41
CA VAL A 220 27.14 0.76 -16.26
C VAL A 220 26.59 2.06 -15.68
N TYR A 221 25.40 2.01 -15.08
CA TYR A 221 24.76 3.17 -14.47
C TYR A 221 25.13 3.34 -12.99
N GLN A 222 25.41 2.23 -12.29
CA GLN A 222 25.80 2.26 -10.89
C GLN A 222 27.23 2.78 -10.68
N PHE A 223 28.18 2.39 -11.54
CA PHE A 223 29.59 2.79 -11.39
C PHE A 223 29.81 4.31 -11.36
N PRO A 224 29.20 5.11 -12.26
CA PRO A 224 29.26 6.57 -12.17
C PRO A 224 28.73 7.13 -10.85
N LEU A 225 27.65 6.55 -10.32
CA LEU A 225 27.06 6.96 -9.03
C LEU A 225 28.04 6.67 -7.89
N ASP A 226 28.63 5.48 -7.85
CA ASP A 226 29.61 5.09 -6.84
C ASP A 226 30.87 5.98 -6.88
N LEU A 227 31.36 6.30 -8.09
CA LEU A 227 32.52 7.18 -8.23
C LEU A 227 32.23 8.61 -7.78
N VAL A 228 31.04 9.15 -8.09
CA VAL A 228 30.62 10.45 -7.57
C VAL A 228 30.44 10.39 -6.05
N SER A 229 29.92 9.28 -5.52
CA SER A 229 29.84 8.98 -4.08
C SER A 229 31.20 9.15 -3.40
N ASP A 230 32.24 8.49 -3.91
CA ASP A 230 33.60 8.55 -3.39
C ASP A 230 34.18 9.98 -3.45
N LEU A 231 33.90 10.72 -4.53
CA LEU A 231 34.38 12.09 -4.71
C LEU A 231 33.73 13.07 -3.74
N LEU A 232 32.42 12.91 -3.49
CA LEU A 232 31.68 13.74 -2.55
C LEU A 232 32.18 13.54 -1.11
N GLN A 233 32.58 12.32 -0.74
CA GLN A 233 33.22 12.07 0.56
C GLN A 233 34.60 12.75 0.69
N GLN A 234 35.40 12.74 -0.38
CA GLN A 234 36.78 13.24 -0.34
C GLN A 234 36.90 14.77 -0.48
N ASN A 235 35.92 15.44 -1.09
CA ASN A 235 36.03 16.86 -1.48
C ASN A 235 34.87 17.75 -0.97
N ALA A 236 34.29 17.43 0.18
CA ALA A 236 33.08 18.09 0.70
C ALA A 236 33.22 19.63 0.85
N ASP A 237 34.41 20.13 1.16
CA ASP A 237 34.67 21.56 1.42
C ASP A 237 35.00 22.37 0.15
N PHE A 238 35.26 21.68 -0.97
CA PHE A 238 35.75 22.28 -2.21
C PHE A 238 34.66 22.64 -3.23
N ILE A 239 33.42 22.16 -3.01
CA ILE A 239 32.31 22.29 -3.97
C ILE A 239 31.54 23.59 -3.72
N THR A 240 31.60 24.54 -4.66
CA THR A 240 30.80 25.77 -4.61
C THR A 240 29.31 25.48 -4.81
N ARG A 241 28.43 26.40 -4.36
CA ARG A 241 26.97 26.27 -4.55
C ARG A 241 26.55 26.06 -6.02
N VAL A 242 27.19 26.76 -6.94
CA VAL A 242 26.94 26.62 -8.39
C VAL A 242 27.38 25.25 -8.91
N ALA A 243 28.53 24.75 -8.45
CA ALA A 243 28.97 23.41 -8.81
C ALA A 243 28.06 22.33 -8.20
N HIS A 244 27.55 22.56 -6.98
CA HIS A 244 26.64 21.66 -6.28
C HIS A 244 25.35 21.40 -7.08
N GLU A 245 24.67 22.45 -7.53
CA GLU A 245 23.46 22.32 -8.36
C GLU A 245 23.76 21.64 -9.70
N ASN A 246 24.86 22.02 -10.36
CA ASN A 246 25.26 21.42 -11.64
C ASN A 246 25.59 19.93 -11.54
N ILE A 247 26.12 19.46 -10.41
CA ILE A 247 26.34 18.02 -10.15
C ILE A 247 24.99 17.30 -10.04
N ILE A 248 24.02 17.87 -9.31
CA ILE A 248 22.68 17.27 -9.18
C ILE A 248 22.01 17.13 -10.55
N VAL A 249 22.02 18.20 -11.35
CA VAL A 249 21.46 18.17 -12.71
C VAL A 249 22.19 17.17 -13.60
N ALA A 250 23.51 17.03 -13.47
CA ALA A 250 24.28 16.03 -14.22
C ALA A 250 23.86 14.59 -13.84
N LEU A 251 23.57 14.32 -12.57
CA LEU A 251 23.18 13.00 -12.08
C LEU A 251 21.75 12.59 -12.46
N ALA A 252 20.86 13.55 -12.72
CA ALA A 252 19.43 13.31 -12.94
C ALA A 252 19.11 12.19 -13.95
N PRO A 253 19.74 12.12 -15.15
CA PRO A 253 19.44 11.07 -16.13
C PRO A 253 19.72 9.65 -15.63
N LEU A 254 20.74 9.46 -14.77
CA LEU A 254 21.04 8.13 -14.21
C LEU A 254 20.01 7.72 -13.15
N LEU A 255 19.47 8.69 -12.43
CA LEU A 255 18.53 8.48 -11.33
C LEU A 255 17.09 8.21 -11.80
N GLU A 256 16.78 8.46 -13.08
CA GLU A 256 15.50 8.03 -13.67
C GLU A 256 15.30 6.51 -13.53
N ASN A 257 16.38 5.74 -13.68
CA ASN A 257 16.35 4.27 -13.72
C ASN A 257 17.08 3.58 -12.56
N ASN A 258 17.85 4.29 -11.74
CA ASN A 258 18.69 3.72 -10.68
C ASN A 258 18.43 4.39 -9.32
N HIS A 259 18.82 3.71 -8.23
CA HIS A 259 18.70 4.24 -6.88
C HIS A 259 19.97 5.05 -6.51
N PRO A 260 19.83 6.19 -5.83
CA PRO A 260 20.98 6.93 -5.33
C PRO A 260 21.72 6.14 -4.22
N THR A 261 23.05 6.31 -4.16
CA THR A 261 23.88 5.80 -3.06
C THR A 261 23.64 6.57 -1.76
N GLN A 262 24.16 6.09 -0.63
CA GLN A 262 23.94 6.74 0.66
C GLN A 262 24.55 8.15 0.71
N GLU A 263 25.73 8.34 0.13
CA GLU A 263 26.40 9.64 0.07
C GLU A 263 25.67 10.61 -0.87
N ILE A 264 25.13 10.10 -1.98
CA ILE A 264 24.31 10.92 -2.88
C ILE A 264 23.02 11.36 -2.16
N CYS A 265 22.39 10.47 -1.39
CA CYS A 265 21.25 10.85 -0.54
C CYS A 265 21.62 11.93 0.47
N GLU A 266 22.78 11.85 1.12
CA GLU A 266 23.27 12.88 2.05
C GLU A 266 23.55 14.21 1.34
N PHE A 267 24.13 14.15 0.15
CA PHE A 267 24.37 15.31 -0.69
C PHE A 267 23.06 16.00 -1.11
N PHE A 268 22.04 15.23 -1.51
CA PHE A 268 20.72 15.76 -1.82
C PHE A 268 19.99 16.29 -0.59
N SER A 269 20.15 15.63 0.56
CA SER A 269 19.63 16.11 1.85
C SER A 269 20.17 17.49 2.18
N LYS A 270 21.48 17.72 1.98
CA LYS A 270 22.12 19.03 2.16
C LYS A 270 21.55 20.08 1.20
N HIS A 271 21.23 19.71 -0.04
CA HIS A 271 20.57 20.61 -0.99
C HIS A 271 19.17 21.02 -0.51
N CYS A 272 18.35 20.05 -0.08
CA CYS A 272 17.01 20.29 0.46
C CYS A 272 17.04 21.27 1.64
N LYS A 273 18.01 21.14 2.56
CA LYS A 273 18.17 22.06 3.70
C LYS A 273 18.61 23.47 3.27
N ASN A 274 19.62 23.56 2.42
CA ASN A 274 20.26 24.84 2.09
C ASN A 274 19.52 25.63 1.02
N SER A 275 18.71 24.98 0.19
CA SER A 275 18.00 25.60 -0.94
C SER A 275 16.64 24.93 -1.16
N PRO A 276 15.74 24.95 -0.15
CA PRO A 276 14.47 24.22 -0.21
C PRO A 276 13.59 24.69 -1.37
N ARG A 277 13.60 25.99 -1.70
CA ARG A 277 12.80 26.61 -2.78
C ARG A 277 13.42 26.47 -4.18
N SER A 278 14.44 25.63 -4.33
CA SER A 278 15.06 25.36 -5.64
C SER A 278 14.11 24.55 -6.53
N SER A 279 14.07 24.86 -7.83
CA SER A 279 13.30 24.07 -8.81
C SER A 279 13.76 22.61 -8.89
N ILE A 280 15.02 22.34 -8.53
CA ILE A 280 15.61 20.99 -8.45
C ILE A 280 14.79 20.09 -7.52
N VAL A 281 14.29 20.62 -6.40
CA VAL A 281 13.50 19.84 -5.44
C VAL A 281 12.24 19.31 -6.12
N ILE A 282 11.47 20.19 -6.77
CA ILE A 282 10.20 19.81 -7.38
C ILE A 282 10.40 19.00 -8.66
N GLU A 283 11.30 19.44 -9.54
CA GLU A 283 11.45 18.86 -10.89
C GLU A 283 12.28 17.57 -10.90
N LEU A 284 13.38 17.51 -10.13
CA LEU A 284 14.33 16.41 -10.18
C LEU A 284 14.17 15.43 -9.00
N PHE A 285 13.99 15.91 -7.78
CA PHE A 285 13.90 15.01 -6.62
C PHE A 285 12.56 14.30 -6.51
N THR A 286 11.45 14.90 -6.95
CA THR A 286 10.14 14.26 -6.94
C THR A 286 10.15 12.86 -7.58
N PRO A 287 10.53 12.67 -8.87
CA PRO A 287 10.53 11.34 -9.49
C PRO A 287 11.47 10.35 -8.78
N VAL A 288 12.62 10.81 -8.26
CA VAL A 288 13.56 9.98 -7.50
C VAL A 288 12.93 9.48 -6.19
N VAL A 289 12.29 10.37 -5.44
CA VAL A 289 11.61 10.02 -4.17
C VAL A 289 10.40 9.14 -4.42
N GLN A 290 9.59 9.41 -5.45
CA GLN A 290 8.48 8.55 -5.84
C GLN A 290 8.97 7.11 -6.13
N ARG A 291 10.12 6.96 -6.79
CA ARG A 291 10.74 5.66 -7.06
C ARG A 291 11.22 4.98 -5.77
N ILE A 292 11.90 5.70 -4.88
CA ILE A 292 12.32 5.18 -3.56
C ILE A 292 11.12 4.63 -2.77
N LEU A 293 10.01 5.35 -2.77
CA LEU A 293 8.79 4.96 -2.06
C LEU A 293 8.04 3.81 -2.73
N LYS A 294 8.10 3.69 -4.06
CA LYS A 294 7.50 2.58 -4.80
C LYS A 294 8.31 1.30 -4.60
N HIS A 295 9.63 1.30 -4.73
CA HIS A 295 10.41 0.07 -4.65
C HIS A 295 10.52 -0.54 -3.23
N LYS A 296 11.02 -1.78 -3.16
CA LYS A 296 11.31 -2.50 -1.91
C LYS A 296 12.56 -1.91 -1.25
N THR A 297 12.38 -0.75 -0.62
CA THR A 297 13.43 -0.05 0.12
C THR A 297 13.41 -0.47 1.57
N ASP A 298 14.55 -0.93 2.08
CA ASP A 298 14.74 -1.24 3.51
C ASP A 298 15.36 -0.02 4.21
N PHE A 299 14.52 0.88 4.73
CA PHE A 299 15.00 2.07 5.42
C PHE A 299 15.78 1.78 6.71
N GLY A 300 15.69 0.57 7.26
CA GLY A 300 16.53 0.14 8.39
C GLY A 300 17.99 -0.06 7.96
N LYS A 301 18.21 -0.61 6.76
CA LYS A 301 19.56 -0.79 6.18
C LYS A 301 20.12 0.48 5.53
N TYR A 302 19.25 1.37 5.07
CA TYR A 302 19.63 2.57 4.32
C TYR A 302 19.10 3.86 4.99
N PRO A 303 19.65 4.26 6.17
CA PRO A 303 19.13 5.39 6.94
C PRO A 303 19.28 6.74 6.23
N ARG A 304 20.37 6.93 5.46
CA ARG A 304 20.58 8.18 4.69
C ARG A 304 19.54 8.37 3.59
N MET A 305 19.03 7.28 3.02
CA MET A 305 17.95 7.33 2.03
C MET A 305 16.63 7.77 2.67
N ARG A 306 16.32 7.27 3.88
CA ARG A 306 15.18 7.76 4.66
C ARG A 306 15.34 9.24 5.00
N GLY A 307 16.53 9.63 5.46
CA GLY A 307 16.87 11.03 5.75
C GLY A 307 16.64 11.93 4.54
N PHE A 308 17.08 11.52 3.35
CA PHE A 308 16.81 12.28 2.13
C PHE A 308 15.31 12.47 1.86
N VAL A 309 14.49 11.44 2.01
CA VAL A 309 13.03 11.58 1.83
C VAL A 309 12.44 12.54 2.88
N GLN A 310 12.92 12.51 4.13
CA GLN A 310 12.49 13.45 5.16
C GLN A 310 12.85 14.91 4.81
N GLU A 311 14.10 15.15 4.42
CA GLU A 311 14.54 16.51 4.03
C GLU A 311 13.84 17.00 2.77
N PHE A 312 13.56 16.11 1.82
CA PHE A 312 12.75 16.42 0.66
C PHE A 312 11.33 16.86 1.05
N VAL A 313 10.67 16.12 1.95
CA VAL A 313 9.33 16.48 2.44
C VAL A 313 9.35 17.85 3.14
N GLN A 314 10.37 18.15 3.95
CA GLN A 314 10.52 19.46 4.56
C GLN A 314 10.77 20.56 3.53
N ALA A 315 11.59 20.31 2.51
CA ALA A 315 11.79 21.24 1.41
C ALA A 315 10.50 21.50 0.61
N LEU A 316 9.63 20.50 0.45
CA LEU A 316 8.28 20.69 -0.10
C LEU A 316 7.40 21.55 0.82
N ASN A 317 7.49 21.35 2.13
CA ASN A 317 6.74 22.15 3.12
C ASN A 317 7.20 23.62 3.19
N CYS A 318 8.43 23.92 2.77
CA CYS A 318 8.96 25.30 2.69
C CYS A 318 8.59 26.05 1.39
N GLN A 319 7.92 25.39 0.45
CA GLN A 319 7.42 26.03 -0.78
C GLN A 319 6.31 27.04 -0.45
N ASN A 320 5.98 27.91 -1.41
CA ASN A 320 4.95 28.95 -1.21
C ASN A 320 3.56 28.38 -0.85
N GLY A 321 3.24 27.15 -1.28
CA GLY A 321 1.99 26.47 -0.92
C GLY A 321 2.05 25.70 0.39
N GLY A 322 3.18 25.74 1.12
CA GLY A 322 3.34 25.09 2.42
C GLY A 322 2.96 23.61 2.40
N TYR A 323 2.12 23.23 3.36
CA TYR A 323 1.63 21.87 3.53
C TYR A 323 0.79 21.36 2.33
N ASP A 324 0.13 22.23 1.56
CA ASP A 324 -0.68 21.81 0.41
C ASP A 324 0.16 21.13 -0.67
N VAL A 325 1.44 21.53 -0.80
CA VAL A 325 2.39 20.90 -1.73
C VAL A 325 2.71 19.47 -1.28
N VAL A 326 2.92 19.28 0.03
CA VAL A 326 3.15 17.95 0.62
C VAL A 326 1.90 17.08 0.47
N GLN A 327 0.71 17.65 0.71
CA GLN A 327 -0.56 16.95 0.53
C GLN A 327 -0.76 16.49 -0.92
N ASN A 328 -0.46 17.35 -1.89
CA ASN A 328 -0.54 17.01 -3.31
C ASN A 328 0.49 15.93 -3.70
N PHE A 329 1.68 15.96 -3.11
CA PHE A 329 2.67 14.90 -3.27
C PHE A 329 2.14 13.55 -2.76
N VAL A 330 1.58 13.50 -1.54
CA VAL A 330 0.99 12.26 -0.98
C VAL A 330 -0.16 11.77 -1.87
N LYS A 331 -1.03 12.68 -2.34
CA LYS A 331 -2.11 12.35 -3.29
C LYS A 331 -1.57 11.79 -4.61
N SER A 332 -0.47 12.34 -5.15
CA SER A 332 0.16 11.84 -6.38
C SER A 332 0.71 10.40 -6.27
N MET A 333 0.94 9.94 -5.04
CA MET A 333 1.40 8.58 -4.76
C MET A 333 0.25 7.56 -4.68
N HIS A 334 -0.99 8.04 -4.60
CA HIS A 334 -2.22 7.25 -4.69
C HIS A 334 -2.72 7.25 -6.15
N SER A 335 -3.20 6.11 -6.66
CA SER A 335 -3.71 6.02 -8.04
C SER A 335 -5.16 6.52 -8.10
N PRO A 336 -5.55 7.30 -9.13
CA PRO A 336 -6.95 7.68 -9.34
C PRO A 336 -7.89 6.48 -9.57
N ALA A 337 -7.36 5.38 -10.11
CA ALA A 337 -8.09 4.13 -10.26
C ALA A 337 -7.97 3.34 -8.95
N SER A 338 -9.03 3.40 -8.13
CA SER A 338 -9.18 2.85 -6.78
C SER A 338 -8.59 1.45 -6.59
N ALA A 339 -7.29 1.42 -6.31
CA ALA A 339 -6.49 0.39 -5.66
C ALA A 339 -5.08 0.97 -5.59
N CYS A 340 -4.46 0.99 -4.40
CA CYS A 340 -3.07 1.41 -4.26
C CYS A 340 -2.21 0.73 -5.35
N PRO A 341 -1.65 1.50 -6.32
CA PRO A 341 -0.99 0.91 -7.49
C PRO A 341 0.32 0.19 -7.08
N HIS A 342 0.82 0.49 -5.89
CA HIS A 342 2.05 -0.09 -5.37
C HIS A 342 1.95 -0.34 -3.84
N PRO A 343 1.88 -1.61 -3.38
CA PRO A 343 1.58 -1.95 -1.98
C PRO A 343 2.64 -1.50 -0.95
N ARG A 344 3.78 -0.97 -1.41
CA ARG A 344 4.91 -0.52 -0.57
C ARG A 344 4.88 0.97 -0.25
N VAL A 345 4.13 1.76 -1.01
CA VAL A 345 4.10 3.22 -0.87
C VAL A 345 3.65 3.63 0.52
N LEU A 346 2.51 3.10 0.98
CA LEU A 346 1.96 3.42 2.30
C LEU A 346 2.91 3.00 3.45
N PRO A 347 3.40 1.74 3.53
CA PRO A 347 4.39 1.37 4.56
C PRO A 347 5.64 2.26 4.56
N ASN A 348 6.15 2.62 3.39
CA ASN A 348 7.33 3.47 3.26
C ASN A 348 7.07 4.91 3.72
N LEU A 349 5.92 5.49 3.36
CA LEU A 349 5.50 6.82 3.82
C LEU A 349 5.30 6.85 5.34
N VAL A 350 4.65 5.84 5.91
CA VAL A 350 4.48 5.71 7.36
C VAL A 350 5.83 5.59 8.05
N ALA A 351 6.75 4.75 7.55
CA ALA A 351 8.09 4.61 8.11
C ALA A 351 8.89 5.94 8.11
N VAL A 352 8.75 6.75 7.06
CA VAL A 352 9.33 8.10 6.98
C VAL A 352 8.73 9.03 8.04
N CYS A 353 7.40 9.04 8.18
CA CYS A 353 6.69 9.88 9.17
C CYS A 353 7.04 9.49 10.60
N LEU A 354 7.02 8.18 10.93
CA LEU A 354 7.36 7.69 12.26
C LEU A 354 8.79 8.09 12.64
N ALA A 355 9.77 7.82 11.77
CA ALA A 355 11.15 8.18 12.04
C ALA A 355 11.35 9.70 12.18
N ALA A 356 10.58 10.51 11.44
CA ALA A 356 10.69 11.96 11.52
C ALA A 356 10.09 12.50 12.82
N ILE A 357 8.94 11.99 13.23
CA ILE A 357 8.30 12.34 14.51
C ILE A 357 9.22 11.95 15.68
N TYR A 358 9.82 10.75 15.65
CA TYR A 358 10.85 10.37 16.63
C TYR A 358 12.01 11.37 16.66
N SER A 359 12.55 11.74 15.49
CA SER A 359 13.64 12.72 15.40
C SER A 359 13.24 14.07 15.99
N CYS A 360 12.02 14.55 15.74
CA CYS A 360 11.53 15.80 16.33
C CYS A 360 11.55 15.77 17.86
N PHE A 361 11.11 14.69 18.49
CA PHE A 361 11.07 14.60 19.96
C PHE A 361 12.46 14.37 20.57
N GLU A 362 13.35 13.63 19.89
CA GLU A 362 14.75 13.52 20.30
C GLU A 362 15.49 14.87 20.18
N GLU A 363 15.28 15.63 19.10
CA GLU A 363 15.82 16.98 18.93
C GLU A 363 15.37 17.92 20.07
N LYS A 364 14.08 17.89 20.41
CA LYS A 364 13.51 18.68 21.51
C LYS A 364 14.11 18.30 22.85
N LYS A 365 14.28 17.00 23.11
CA LYS A 365 14.87 16.48 24.34
C LYS A 365 16.34 16.87 24.48
N ASN A 366 17.12 16.74 23.42
CA ASN A 366 18.55 17.08 23.43
C ASN A 366 18.77 18.56 23.73
N ALA A 367 17.99 19.46 23.12
CA ALA A 367 18.14 20.89 23.39
C ALA A 367 17.58 21.35 24.75
N MET A 368 16.78 20.51 25.44
CA MET A 368 16.46 20.72 26.86
C MET A 368 17.60 20.26 27.79
N GLN A 369 18.48 19.36 27.34
CA GLN A 369 19.60 18.82 28.13
C GLN A 369 20.90 19.63 27.93
N ASP A 370 21.14 20.16 26.74
CA ASP A 370 22.29 21.00 26.44
C ASP A 370 22.05 22.44 26.93
N ASN A 371 22.63 22.78 28.09
CA ASN A 371 22.69 24.14 28.66
C ASN A 371 23.50 25.16 27.80
N THR A 372 23.87 24.79 26.57
CA THR A 372 24.65 25.59 25.63
C THR A 372 23.76 26.13 24.51
N ASN A 373 23.29 27.38 24.64
CA ASN A 373 22.87 28.36 23.62
C ASN A 373 22.15 27.95 22.31
N THR A 374 21.73 26.70 22.11
CA THR A 374 20.97 26.28 20.94
C THR A 374 19.50 26.50 21.25
N VAL A 375 19.03 27.73 21.01
CA VAL A 375 17.61 28.06 21.16
C VAL A 375 16.84 27.23 20.13
N LEU A 376 16.07 26.24 20.60
CA LEU A 376 15.10 25.56 19.74
C LEU A 376 14.14 26.61 19.17
N ASP A 377 14.09 26.72 17.84
CA ASP A 377 12.99 27.42 17.20
C ASP A 377 11.73 26.56 17.35
N VAL A 378 10.92 26.90 18.34
CA VAL A 378 9.66 26.19 18.63
C VAL A 378 8.73 26.22 17.43
N GLN A 379 8.69 27.32 16.67
CA GLN A 379 7.82 27.44 15.51
C GLN A 379 8.27 26.51 14.38
N GLU A 380 9.58 26.42 14.13
CA GLU A 380 10.14 25.50 13.15
C GLU A 380 9.89 24.04 13.56
N TRP A 381 10.06 23.72 14.84
CA TRP A 381 9.79 22.39 15.40
C TRP A 381 8.30 22.01 15.24
N GLU A 382 7.38 22.91 15.58
CA GLU A 382 5.94 22.69 15.43
C GLU A 382 5.54 22.51 13.96
N ASN A 383 6.12 23.31 13.05
CA ASN A 383 5.88 23.19 11.61
C ASN A 383 6.35 21.84 11.05
N LYS A 384 7.54 21.39 11.47
CA LYS A 384 8.09 20.08 11.10
C LYS A 384 7.20 18.94 11.61
N LEU A 385 6.79 19.01 12.88
CA LEU A 385 5.91 18.01 13.51
C LEU A 385 4.54 17.97 12.81
N CYS A 386 3.91 19.13 12.59
CA CYS A 386 2.61 19.23 11.92
C CYS A 386 2.65 18.72 10.49
N CYS A 387 3.76 18.91 9.76
CA CYS A 387 3.92 18.39 8.40
C CYS A 387 3.80 16.85 8.37
N TYR A 388 4.52 16.13 9.22
CA TYR A 388 4.49 14.66 9.21
C TYR A 388 3.21 14.08 9.81
N ILE A 389 2.60 14.71 10.82
CA ILE A 389 1.27 14.30 11.29
C ILE A 389 0.22 14.57 10.22
N GLY A 390 0.31 15.71 9.53
CA GLY A 390 -0.55 16.04 8.39
C GLY A 390 -0.46 14.99 7.29
N MET A 391 0.75 14.49 6.99
CA MET A 391 0.90 13.39 6.02
C MET A 391 0.12 12.14 6.45
N LEU A 392 0.18 11.75 7.72
CA LEU A 392 -0.62 10.64 8.27
C LEU A 392 -2.13 10.91 8.13
N ASP A 393 -2.55 12.16 8.36
CA ASP A 393 -3.94 12.59 8.18
C ASP A 393 -4.37 12.47 6.71
N THR A 394 -3.55 12.93 5.78
CA THR A 394 -3.82 12.80 4.35
C THR A 394 -3.89 11.34 3.93
N MET A 395 -3.00 10.48 4.42
CA MET A 395 -3.05 9.04 4.20
C MET A 395 -4.35 8.41 4.73
N SER A 396 -4.87 8.90 5.85
CA SER A 396 -6.11 8.40 6.45
C SER A 396 -7.38 8.75 5.68
N THR A 397 -7.32 9.73 4.78
CA THR A 397 -8.47 10.09 3.92
C THR A 397 -8.79 8.99 2.89
N PHE A 398 -7.80 8.20 2.47
CA PHE A 398 -7.97 7.13 1.49
C PHE A 398 -8.54 5.86 2.12
N GLY A 399 -9.78 5.51 1.74
CA GLY A 399 -10.50 4.37 2.31
C GLY A 399 -9.80 3.01 2.13
N ASP A 400 -9.03 2.82 1.04
CA ASP A 400 -8.25 1.61 0.80
C ASP A 400 -6.96 1.53 1.66
N TRP A 401 -6.44 2.67 2.13
CA TRP A 401 -5.25 2.72 2.97
C TRP A 401 -5.54 2.59 4.47
N ARG A 402 -6.73 3.00 4.94
CA ARG A 402 -7.07 3.08 6.37
C ARG A 402 -6.78 1.80 7.17
N LEU A 403 -7.10 0.62 6.63
CA LEU A 403 -6.85 -0.65 7.32
C LEU A 403 -5.34 -0.89 7.56
N VAL A 404 -4.55 -0.73 6.50
CA VAL A 404 -3.10 -0.93 6.55
C VAL A 404 -2.45 0.16 7.39
N LEU A 405 -2.89 1.42 7.25
CA LEU A 405 -2.44 2.55 8.06
C LEU A 405 -2.71 2.30 9.55
N GLY A 406 -3.95 1.96 9.91
CA GLY A 406 -4.31 1.65 11.29
C GLY A 406 -3.49 0.50 11.86
N SER A 407 -3.24 -0.53 11.05
CA SER A 407 -2.38 -1.67 11.44
C SER A 407 -0.92 -1.28 11.65
N LEU A 408 -0.38 -0.37 10.82
CA LEU A 408 0.99 0.14 10.96
C LEU A 408 1.16 1.11 12.15
N LEU A 409 0.06 1.71 12.61
CA LEU A 409 -0.02 2.55 13.81
C LEU A 409 -0.31 1.72 15.08
N GLN A 410 -0.03 0.42 15.04
CA GLN A 410 -0.20 -0.53 16.14
C GLN A 410 1.05 -1.45 16.29
N PRO A 411 1.57 -1.68 17.51
CA PRO A 411 1.24 -0.97 18.75
C PRO A 411 1.60 0.50 18.57
N ILE A 412 1.02 1.40 19.37
CA ILE A 412 1.23 2.86 19.22
C ILE A 412 2.74 3.15 19.07
N PRO A 413 3.22 3.50 17.85
CA PRO A 413 4.64 3.44 17.52
C PRO A 413 5.29 4.82 17.71
N PHE A 414 4.99 5.49 18.81
CA PHE A 414 5.43 6.85 19.10
C PHE A 414 6.10 6.93 20.48
N PRO A 415 7.06 7.85 20.69
CA PRO A 415 7.69 8.02 21.99
C PRO A 415 6.68 8.51 23.04
N ASN A 416 6.89 8.16 24.31
CA ASN A 416 6.01 8.61 25.41
C ASN A 416 5.90 10.15 25.47
N ASP A 417 6.98 10.85 25.14
CA ASP A 417 7.01 12.32 25.09
C ASP A 417 6.04 12.88 24.03
N ALA A 418 5.83 12.16 22.93
CA ALA A 418 4.83 12.53 21.93
C ALA A 418 3.41 12.28 22.44
N LEU A 419 3.18 11.16 23.13
CA LEU A 419 1.88 10.83 23.70
C LEU A 419 1.47 11.77 24.84
N ALA A 420 2.45 12.40 25.51
CA ALA A 420 2.25 13.42 26.53
C ALA A 420 2.17 14.85 25.97
N ASN A 421 2.30 15.04 24.65
CA ASN A 421 2.31 16.36 24.03
C ASN A 421 0.95 16.72 23.41
N GLU A 422 0.36 17.83 23.87
CA GLU A 422 -0.98 18.29 23.44
C GLU A 422 -1.08 18.57 21.94
N LEU A 423 -0.06 19.18 21.33
CA LEU A 423 -0.06 19.44 19.89
C LEU A 423 -0.09 18.15 19.08
N PHE A 424 0.72 17.16 19.48
CA PHE A 424 0.73 15.85 18.84
C PHE A 424 -0.63 15.14 18.96
N THR A 425 -1.18 15.04 20.18
CA THR A 425 -2.46 14.36 20.40
C THR A 425 -3.61 15.07 19.70
N SER A 426 -3.66 16.40 19.76
CA SER A 426 -4.71 17.18 19.09
C SER A 426 -4.69 16.99 17.57
N LYS A 427 -3.50 16.99 16.93
CA LYS A 427 -3.37 16.76 15.48
C LYS A 427 -3.64 15.31 15.06
N MET A 428 -3.32 14.33 15.90
CA MET A 428 -3.59 12.92 15.62
C MET A 428 -5.09 12.57 15.64
N LYS A 429 -5.95 13.40 16.24
CA LYS A 429 -7.41 13.16 16.29
C LYS A 429 -8.04 12.98 14.92
N SER A 430 -7.64 13.78 13.94
CA SER A 430 -8.22 13.72 12.58
C SER A 430 -7.93 12.36 11.93
N VAL A 431 -6.70 11.86 12.06
CA VAL A 431 -6.29 10.52 11.61
C VAL A 431 -7.19 9.45 12.22
N LEU A 432 -7.34 9.49 13.55
CA LEU A 432 -8.11 8.49 14.30
C LEU A 432 -9.61 8.58 14.02
N ARG A 433 -10.14 9.78 13.78
CA ARG A 433 -11.54 10.01 13.40
C ARG A 433 -11.85 9.37 12.04
N ASN A 434 -10.93 9.49 11.08
CA ASN A 434 -11.07 8.87 9.76
C ASN A 434 -11.03 7.34 9.83
N ILE A 435 -10.18 6.77 10.70
CA ILE A 435 -10.15 5.32 10.96
C ILE A 435 -11.43 4.88 11.70
N ALA A 436 -11.90 5.66 12.68
CA ALA A 436 -13.07 5.33 13.48
C ALA A 436 -14.39 5.44 12.72
N SER A 437 -14.44 6.26 11.66
CA SER A 437 -15.66 6.50 10.88
C SER A 437 -15.72 5.64 9.61
N ASP A 438 -14.84 4.65 9.47
CA ASP A 438 -14.84 3.75 8.31
C ASP A 438 -16.07 2.82 8.30
N GLU A 439 -16.45 2.31 7.15
CA GLU A 439 -17.57 1.36 7.06
C GLU A 439 -17.12 -0.08 7.38
N LYS A 440 -15.81 -0.36 7.24
CA LYS A 440 -15.24 -1.69 7.41
C LYS A 440 -14.87 -1.94 8.86
N CYS A 441 -15.45 -3.02 9.39
CA CYS A 441 -15.23 -3.44 10.77
C CYS A 441 -13.78 -3.76 11.13
N ASP A 442 -13.00 -4.29 10.18
CA ASP A 442 -11.59 -4.61 10.41
C ASP A 442 -10.75 -3.37 10.66
N VAL A 443 -11.17 -2.21 10.14
CA VAL A 443 -10.51 -0.92 10.38
C VAL A 443 -10.75 -0.45 11.82
N HIS A 444 -11.96 -0.62 12.35
CA HIS A 444 -12.27 -0.23 13.73
C HIS A 444 -11.41 -0.98 14.76
N GLN A 445 -11.06 -2.25 14.48
CA GLN A 445 -10.20 -3.05 15.37
C GLN A 445 -8.81 -2.44 15.57
N THR A 446 -8.31 -1.62 14.62
CA THR A 446 -6.97 -1.03 14.74
C THR A 446 -6.89 0.11 15.77
N ILE A 447 -8.05 0.56 16.28
CA ILE A 447 -8.14 1.58 17.35
C ILE A 447 -7.97 0.92 18.73
N LEU A 448 -8.32 -0.35 18.84
CA LEU A 448 -8.11 -1.16 20.03
C LEU A 448 -6.64 -1.62 20.10
N GLY A 449 -6.19 -2.01 21.30
CA GLY A 449 -4.85 -2.57 21.47
C GLY A 449 -4.72 -3.94 20.82
N ILE A 450 -3.54 -4.26 20.27
CA ILE A 450 -3.25 -5.55 19.59
C ILE A 450 -3.49 -6.76 20.50
N ARG A 451 -3.23 -6.61 21.81
CA ARG A 451 -3.33 -7.68 22.80
C ARG A 451 -4.26 -7.28 23.92
N GLU A 452 -4.97 -8.26 24.48
CA GLU A 452 -5.79 -8.06 25.67
C GLU A 452 -4.96 -7.43 26.79
N GLY A 453 -5.47 -6.33 27.36
CA GLY A 453 -4.82 -5.59 28.43
C GLY A 453 -3.71 -4.61 28.01
N LYS A 454 -3.41 -4.46 26.71
CA LYS A 454 -2.56 -3.36 26.23
C LYS A 454 -3.41 -2.19 25.79
N GLU A 455 -3.04 -1.00 26.25
CA GLU A 455 -3.69 0.25 25.87
C GLU A 455 -3.46 0.54 24.38
N GLY A 456 -4.56 0.85 23.68
CA GLY A 456 -4.58 1.27 22.29
C GLY A 456 -5.02 2.74 22.16
N TRP A 457 -5.26 3.18 20.93
CA TRP A 457 -5.73 4.55 20.66
C TRP A 457 -7.03 4.87 21.40
N PHE A 458 -7.93 3.90 21.53
CA PHE A 458 -9.16 4.05 22.32
C PHE A 458 -8.91 4.46 23.77
N HIS A 459 -7.84 3.95 24.40
CA HIS A 459 -7.53 4.23 25.80
C HIS A 459 -6.89 5.62 25.95
N LEU A 460 -5.99 5.98 25.03
CA LEU A 460 -5.26 7.25 25.03
C LEU A 460 -6.17 8.49 24.90
N TYR A 461 -7.33 8.34 24.26
CA TYR A 461 -8.30 9.43 24.04
C TYR A 461 -9.52 9.34 24.97
N THR A 462 -9.44 8.55 26.03
CA THR A 462 -10.53 8.44 27.01
C THR A 462 -10.76 9.78 27.72
N PRO A 463 -12.01 10.19 27.99
CA PRO A 463 -12.29 11.38 28.79
C PRO A 463 -11.47 11.44 30.09
N GLY A 464 -10.78 12.55 30.32
CA GLY A 464 -9.88 12.75 31.47
C GLY A 464 -8.40 12.47 31.20
N THR A 465 -8.03 12.05 29.99
CA THR A 465 -6.63 11.89 29.55
C THR A 465 -6.14 13.11 28.75
N ILE A 466 -4.81 13.27 28.60
CA ILE A 466 -4.19 14.32 27.76
C ILE A 466 -4.65 14.26 26.31
N GLY A 467 -4.99 13.07 25.78
CA GLY A 467 -5.50 12.95 24.42
C GLY A 467 -6.88 13.58 24.22
N CYS A 468 -7.64 13.81 25.29
CA CYS A 468 -9.03 14.22 25.23
C CYS A 468 -9.22 15.72 25.53
N ASP A 469 -8.75 16.59 24.63
CA ASP A 469 -9.02 18.05 24.62
C ASP A 469 -10.34 18.45 23.92
N ASP A 470 -11.18 17.50 23.47
CA ASP A 470 -12.44 17.74 22.73
C ASP A 470 -13.68 17.26 23.50
N GLU A 471 -13.62 17.28 24.83
CA GLU A 471 -14.72 16.86 25.70
C GLU A 471 -15.27 15.44 25.41
N GLY A 472 -14.45 14.57 24.83
CA GLY A 472 -14.77 13.18 24.54
C GLY A 472 -15.46 12.95 23.19
N GLU A 473 -15.47 13.95 22.30
CA GLU A 473 -16.13 13.85 20.99
C GLU A 473 -15.55 12.70 20.13
N LEU A 474 -14.23 12.67 19.92
CA LEU A 474 -13.56 11.60 19.18
C LEU A 474 -13.81 10.23 19.83
N TRP A 475 -13.72 10.16 21.15
CA TRP A 475 -13.94 8.91 21.88
C TRP A 475 -15.38 8.41 21.72
N GLY A 476 -16.36 9.32 21.70
CA GLY A 476 -17.75 9.00 21.39
C GLY A 476 -17.94 8.45 19.98
N VAL A 477 -17.23 8.98 18.98
CA VAL A 477 -17.22 8.42 17.60
C VAL A 477 -16.64 7.01 17.59
N MET A 478 -15.49 6.80 18.23
CA MET A 478 -14.89 5.46 18.37
C MET A 478 -15.84 4.48 19.06
N LEU A 479 -16.48 4.91 20.15
CA LEU A 479 -17.42 4.11 20.92
C LEU A 479 -18.63 3.69 20.07
N LYS A 480 -19.20 4.63 19.30
CA LYS A 480 -20.32 4.37 18.37
C LYS A 480 -19.96 3.31 17.33
N SER A 481 -18.78 3.41 16.73
CA SER A 481 -18.34 2.46 15.71
C SER A 481 -18.00 1.10 16.31
N LEU A 482 -17.37 1.06 17.48
CA LEU A 482 -17.00 -0.17 18.16
C LEU A 482 -18.21 -0.96 18.68
N ILE A 483 -19.25 -0.29 19.22
CA ILE A 483 -20.47 -0.98 19.68
C ILE A 483 -21.32 -1.49 18.52
N ARG A 484 -21.34 -0.79 17.38
CA ARG A 484 -22.14 -1.16 16.19
C ARG A 484 -21.41 -2.11 15.24
N CYS A 485 -20.12 -2.29 15.41
CA CYS A 485 -19.36 -3.23 14.61
C CYS A 485 -19.57 -4.68 15.09
N CYS A 486 -19.27 -5.66 14.24
CA CYS A 486 -19.29 -7.11 14.51
C CYS A 486 -18.23 -7.57 15.54
N CYS A 487 -17.64 -6.63 16.29
CA CYS A 487 -16.92 -6.93 17.51
C CYS A 487 -17.83 -7.79 18.38
N LYS A 488 -17.28 -8.76 19.12
CA LYS A 488 -18.05 -9.48 20.15
C LYS A 488 -18.56 -8.48 21.18
N ARG A 489 -19.74 -7.89 20.96
CA ARG A 489 -20.27 -6.73 21.68
C ARG A 489 -20.22 -6.94 23.18
N LYS A 490 -20.68 -8.10 23.65
CA LYS A 490 -20.58 -8.49 25.07
C LYS A 490 -19.14 -8.48 25.59
N LYS A 491 -18.17 -9.03 24.86
CA LYS A 491 -16.75 -9.02 25.25
C LYS A 491 -16.20 -7.60 25.36
N PHE A 492 -16.46 -6.77 24.35
CA PHE A 492 -16.04 -5.37 24.36
C PHE A 492 -16.64 -4.60 25.54
N LEU A 493 -17.94 -4.78 25.80
CA LEU A 493 -18.60 -4.19 26.97
C LEU A 493 -18.02 -4.69 28.30
N THR A 494 -17.67 -5.98 28.40
CA THR A 494 -17.00 -6.53 29.59
C THR A 494 -15.63 -5.89 29.83
N GLU A 495 -14.85 -5.64 28.77
CA GLU A 495 -13.57 -4.93 28.87
C GLU A 495 -13.78 -3.45 29.26
N LEU A 496 -14.78 -2.80 28.66
CA LEU A 496 -15.14 -1.40 28.92
C LEU A 496 -15.67 -1.16 30.34
N ASN A 497 -16.17 -2.19 31.03
CA ASN A 497 -16.61 -2.11 32.43
C ASN A 497 -15.51 -1.54 33.35
N LYS A 498 -14.23 -1.77 33.04
CA LYS A 498 -13.09 -1.20 33.79
C LYS A 498 -12.97 0.32 33.65
N MET A 499 -13.59 0.92 32.63
CA MET A 499 -13.56 2.35 32.31
C MET A 499 -15.00 2.93 32.24
N ILE A 500 -15.89 2.48 33.12
CA ILE A 500 -17.30 2.91 33.14
C ILE A 500 -17.47 4.40 33.47
N GLY A 501 -16.60 4.96 34.32
CA GLY A 501 -16.66 6.38 34.72
C GLY A 501 -16.65 7.34 33.52
N PRO A 502 -15.66 7.24 32.61
CA PRO A 502 -15.66 8.00 31.35
C PRO A 502 -16.90 7.80 30.47
N VAL A 503 -17.48 6.60 30.42
CA VAL A 503 -18.76 6.36 29.70
C VAL A 503 -19.89 7.15 30.34
N MET A 504 -20.01 7.11 31.68
CA MET A 504 -21.03 7.86 32.40
C MET A 504 -20.87 9.37 32.21
N LEU A 505 -19.64 9.88 32.24
CA LEU A 505 -19.34 11.29 31.98
C LEU A 505 -19.87 11.73 30.60
N LEU A 506 -19.60 10.95 29.55
CA LEU A 506 -20.09 11.23 28.20
C LEU A 506 -21.62 11.11 28.08
N ALA A 507 -22.23 10.16 28.79
CA ALA A 507 -23.68 10.03 28.83
C ALA A 507 -24.33 11.26 29.50
N LEU A 508 -23.73 11.83 30.55
CA LEU A 508 -24.18 13.10 31.16
C LEU A 508 -24.06 14.28 30.19
N ARG A 509 -23.12 14.23 29.25
CA ARG A 509 -22.95 15.20 28.15
C ARG A 509 -23.87 14.94 26.94
N GLU A 510 -24.89 14.13 27.14
CA GLU A 510 -25.87 13.75 26.12
C GLU A 510 -25.32 13.00 24.89
N ASN A 511 -24.19 12.30 25.04
CA ASN A 511 -23.66 11.46 23.97
C ASN A 511 -24.47 10.17 23.81
N GLU A 512 -25.02 9.96 22.61
CA GLU A 512 -25.92 8.83 22.31
C GLU A 512 -25.21 7.48 22.37
N ALA A 513 -23.96 7.39 21.93
CA ALA A 513 -23.22 6.13 21.95
C ALA A 513 -22.91 5.67 23.37
N ALA A 514 -22.58 6.61 24.27
CA ALA A 514 -22.39 6.31 25.68
C ALA A 514 -23.69 5.85 26.35
N MET A 515 -24.82 6.47 26.06
CA MET A 515 -26.14 6.00 26.54
C MET A 515 -26.48 4.61 26.01
N GLU A 516 -26.21 4.35 24.72
CA GLU A 516 -26.41 3.04 24.08
C GLU A 516 -25.57 1.97 24.77
N VAL A 517 -24.32 2.28 25.13
CA VAL A 517 -23.42 1.41 25.89
C VAL A 517 -23.97 1.11 27.28
N LEU A 518 -24.38 2.13 28.05
CA LEU A 518 -24.93 1.93 29.39
C LEU A 518 -26.18 1.05 29.35
N CYS A 519 -27.10 1.32 28.42
CA CYS A 519 -28.29 0.49 28.22
C CYS A 519 -27.93 -0.94 27.80
N ALA A 520 -26.95 -1.13 26.92
CA ALA A 520 -26.51 -2.45 26.49
C ALA A 520 -25.84 -3.25 27.63
N MET A 521 -25.07 -2.58 28.50
CA MET A 521 -24.48 -3.20 29.69
C MET A 521 -25.53 -3.66 30.70
N LEU A 522 -26.56 -2.83 30.92
CA LEU A 522 -27.70 -3.18 31.79
C LEU A 522 -28.52 -4.34 31.18
N GLU A 523 -28.75 -4.32 29.87
CA GLU A 523 -29.51 -5.35 29.17
C GLU A 523 -28.80 -6.71 29.17
N LEU A 524 -27.49 -6.72 28.90
CA LEU A 524 -26.69 -7.95 28.77
C LEU A 524 -26.14 -8.46 30.11
N GLU A 525 -26.52 -7.80 31.23
CA GLU A 525 -26.06 -8.08 32.59
C GLU A 525 -24.53 -8.18 32.64
N VAL A 526 -23.85 -7.19 32.05
CA VAL A 526 -22.36 -7.14 32.01
C VAL A 526 -21.76 -6.76 33.37
N VAL A 527 -22.55 -6.04 34.17
CA VAL A 527 -22.16 -5.53 35.49
C VAL A 527 -22.89 -6.34 36.56
N ASP A 528 -22.17 -6.96 37.48
CA ASP A 528 -22.77 -7.73 38.58
C ASP A 528 -23.06 -6.84 39.82
N ASN A 529 -22.39 -5.70 39.94
CA ASN A 529 -22.52 -4.80 41.09
C ASN A 529 -23.79 -3.95 40.99
N GLU A 530 -24.74 -4.15 41.92
CA GLU A 530 -26.01 -3.43 41.98
C GLU A 530 -25.87 -1.92 42.22
N ASP A 531 -24.89 -1.48 43.01
CA ASP A 531 -24.65 -0.05 43.23
C ASP A 531 -24.21 0.63 41.93
N LEU A 532 -23.35 -0.04 41.15
CA LEU A 532 -22.90 0.47 39.87
C LEU A 532 -24.04 0.49 38.84
N LYS A 533 -24.89 -0.53 38.81
CA LYS A 533 -26.12 -0.52 37.99
C LYS A 533 -27.00 0.68 38.34
N LEU A 534 -27.22 0.93 39.64
CA LEU A 534 -28.02 2.07 40.08
C LEU A 534 -27.40 3.40 39.65
N GLN A 535 -26.08 3.56 39.77
CA GLN A 535 -25.38 4.75 39.30
C GLN A 535 -25.53 4.96 37.79
N MET A 536 -25.46 3.89 36.98
CA MET A 536 -25.69 3.96 35.53
C MET A 536 -27.13 4.41 35.22
N VAL A 537 -28.11 3.86 35.94
CA VAL A 537 -29.52 4.26 35.78
C VAL A 537 -29.72 5.71 36.18
N THR A 538 -29.18 6.16 37.31
CA THR A 538 -29.24 7.57 37.74
C THR A 538 -28.59 8.48 36.71
N THR A 539 -27.47 8.06 36.12
CA THR A 539 -26.78 8.80 35.04
C THR A 539 -27.67 8.96 33.80
N LEU A 540 -28.28 7.87 33.32
CA LEU A 540 -29.22 7.91 32.20
C LEU A 540 -30.42 8.80 32.52
N GLN A 541 -30.96 8.69 33.73
CA GLN A 541 -32.10 9.49 34.19
C GLN A 541 -31.76 10.96 34.44
N SER A 542 -30.48 11.36 34.46
CA SER A 542 -30.10 12.76 34.67
C SER A 542 -30.25 13.61 33.40
N THR A 543 -30.37 12.99 32.22
CA THR A 543 -30.48 13.69 30.93
C THR A 543 -31.82 13.42 30.25
N CYS A 544 -32.26 14.34 29.39
CA CYS A 544 -33.53 14.17 28.67
C CYS A 544 -33.47 13.00 27.67
N LYS A 545 -32.37 12.89 26.92
CA LYS A 545 -32.14 11.78 25.99
C LYS A 545 -31.99 10.44 26.73
N GLY A 546 -31.19 10.40 27.80
CA GLY A 546 -30.96 9.19 28.57
C GLY A 546 -32.24 8.64 29.22
N LYS A 547 -33.14 9.50 29.72
CA LYS A 547 -34.48 9.10 30.20
C LYS A 547 -35.26 8.36 29.12
N ARG A 548 -35.27 8.87 27.88
CA ARG A 548 -35.99 8.27 26.76
C ARG A 548 -35.38 6.92 26.38
N THR A 549 -34.06 6.85 26.25
CA THR A 549 -33.34 5.62 25.89
C THR A 549 -33.51 4.54 26.96
N TYR A 550 -33.46 4.91 28.25
CA TYR A 550 -33.70 3.98 29.35
C TYR A 550 -35.17 3.54 29.43
N ALA A 551 -36.13 4.44 29.21
CA ALA A 551 -37.54 4.09 29.14
C ALA A 551 -37.81 3.07 28.03
N GLN A 552 -37.23 3.25 26.84
CA GLN A 552 -37.31 2.28 25.75
C GLN A 552 -36.73 0.91 26.13
N LEU A 553 -35.62 0.87 26.87
CA LEU A 553 -35.06 -0.37 27.40
C LEU A 553 -36.04 -1.06 28.36
N CYS A 554 -36.60 -0.31 29.31
CA CYS A 554 -37.59 -0.82 30.27
C CYS A 554 -38.85 -1.33 29.57
N GLU A 555 -39.40 -0.56 28.62
CA GLU A 555 -40.55 -0.96 27.80
C GLU A 555 -40.27 -2.25 27.05
N ARG A 556 -39.08 -2.39 26.44
CA ARG A 556 -38.68 -3.62 25.76
C ARG A 556 -38.59 -4.80 26.73
N GLN A 557 -38.02 -4.61 27.92
CA GLN A 557 -37.95 -5.67 28.94
C GLN A 557 -39.33 -6.07 29.48
N ILE A 558 -40.23 -5.11 29.68
CA ILE A 558 -41.62 -5.35 30.08
C ILE A 558 -42.35 -6.10 28.96
N ALA A 559 -42.27 -5.63 27.71
CA ALA A 559 -42.88 -6.29 26.56
C ALA A 559 -42.39 -7.73 26.41
N LEU A 560 -41.09 -8.00 26.63
CA LEU A 560 -40.54 -9.35 26.65
C LEU A 560 -41.17 -10.21 27.76
N ARG A 561 -41.32 -9.68 28.98
CA ARG A 561 -41.96 -10.38 30.10
C ARG A 561 -43.45 -10.62 29.84
N GLU A 562 -44.16 -9.64 29.30
CA GLU A 562 -45.57 -9.78 28.93
C GLU A 562 -45.78 -10.80 27.82
N LEU A 563 -44.92 -10.79 26.79
CA LEU A 563 -44.94 -11.80 25.72
C LEU A 563 -44.80 -13.20 26.33
N GLN A 564 -43.81 -13.41 27.21
CA GLN A 564 -43.62 -14.68 27.91
C GLN A 564 -44.86 -15.11 28.72
N GLN A 565 -45.59 -14.15 29.32
CA GLN A 565 -46.80 -14.44 30.11
C GLN A 565 -48.03 -14.73 29.24
N LYS A 566 -48.22 -14.00 28.13
CA LYS A 566 -49.42 -14.10 27.27
C LYS A 566 -49.45 -15.35 26.39
N GLY A 567 -48.33 -16.05 26.24
CA GLY A 567 -48.26 -17.31 25.48
C GLY A 567 -48.35 -17.10 23.96
N GLY A 568 -48.91 -18.07 23.23
CA GLY A 568 -49.02 -18.00 21.77
C GLY A 568 -48.87 -19.34 21.03
N PRO A 569 -48.97 -19.32 19.68
CA PRO A 569 -48.70 -20.52 18.88
C PRO A 569 -47.22 -20.89 18.96
N LYS A 570 -46.93 -22.20 18.95
CA LYS A 570 -45.54 -22.70 18.93
C LYS A 570 -44.90 -22.65 17.54
N LYS A 571 -45.70 -22.68 16.48
CA LYS A 571 -45.23 -22.69 15.09
C LYS A 571 -46.01 -21.68 14.26
N LEU A 572 -45.32 -20.98 13.37
CA LEU A 572 -45.92 -19.98 12.50
C LEU A 572 -45.17 -19.91 11.16
N THR A 573 -45.90 -19.72 10.07
CA THR A 573 -45.35 -19.49 8.73
C THR A 573 -46.06 -18.29 8.11
N LEU A 574 -45.30 -17.33 7.59
CA LEU A 574 -45.86 -16.17 6.90
C LEU A 574 -45.99 -16.43 5.39
N PRO A 575 -47.02 -15.86 4.73
CA PRO A 575 -47.16 -15.91 3.27
C PRO A 575 -45.98 -15.25 2.53
N SER A 576 -45.66 -15.70 1.32
CA SER A 576 -44.53 -15.18 0.51
C SER A 576 -44.58 -13.68 0.20
N LYS A 577 -45.77 -13.07 0.21
CA LYS A 577 -45.93 -11.62 0.00
C LYS A 577 -45.64 -10.79 1.24
N SER A 578 -45.41 -11.41 2.40
CA SER A 578 -45.20 -10.70 3.66
C SER A 578 -43.94 -9.87 3.66
N THR A 579 -44.04 -8.70 4.29
CA THR A 579 -42.98 -7.70 4.44
C THR A 579 -42.62 -7.50 5.92
N ASP A 580 -41.58 -6.70 6.18
CA ASP A 580 -41.19 -6.31 7.55
C ASP A 580 -42.36 -5.65 8.31
N SER A 581 -43.20 -4.86 7.62
CA SER A 581 -44.36 -4.21 8.23
C SER A 581 -45.42 -5.21 8.67
N ASP A 582 -45.63 -6.28 7.89
CA ASP A 582 -46.61 -7.32 8.22
C ASP A 582 -46.15 -8.12 9.44
N LEU A 583 -44.86 -8.45 9.51
CA LEU A 583 -44.27 -9.10 10.68
C LEU A 583 -44.41 -8.21 11.93
N ALA A 584 -44.07 -6.93 11.82
CA ALA A 584 -44.16 -5.98 12.93
C ALA A 584 -45.60 -5.81 13.43
N LYS A 585 -46.57 -5.66 12.52
CA LYS A 585 -48.01 -5.59 12.84
C LYS A 585 -48.53 -6.85 13.50
N MET A 586 -48.05 -8.01 13.05
CA MET A 586 -48.44 -9.28 13.66
C MET A 586 -47.89 -9.37 15.08
N LEU A 587 -46.59 -9.14 15.26
CA LEU A 587 -45.92 -9.26 16.55
C LEU A 587 -46.40 -8.23 17.59
N SER A 588 -46.93 -7.09 17.15
CA SER A 588 -47.49 -6.07 18.06
C SER A 588 -48.74 -6.55 18.83
N SER A 589 -49.41 -7.62 18.38
CA SER A 589 -50.53 -8.24 19.11
C SER A 589 -50.13 -8.93 20.42
N GLY A 590 -48.83 -9.09 20.68
CA GLY A 590 -48.31 -9.52 21.99
C GLY A 590 -48.56 -10.98 22.37
N SER A 591 -49.03 -11.83 21.43
CA SER A 591 -49.44 -13.22 21.70
C SER A 591 -48.49 -14.27 21.09
N PHE A 592 -47.17 -14.05 21.17
CA PHE A 592 -46.15 -14.93 20.55
C PHE A 592 -45.00 -15.34 21.48
N GLY A 593 -45.16 -15.26 22.80
CA GLY A 593 -44.09 -15.64 23.74
C GLY A 593 -43.70 -17.12 23.72
N ASN A 594 -44.59 -18.00 23.26
CA ASN A 594 -44.36 -19.44 23.11
C ASN A 594 -43.90 -19.83 21.70
N LEU A 595 -43.66 -18.87 20.81
CA LEU A 595 -43.28 -19.17 19.44
C LEU A 595 -41.88 -19.78 19.39
N GLU A 596 -41.83 -21.05 19.01
CA GLU A 596 -40.60 -21.83 18.93
C GLU A 596 -40.12 -21.99 17.48
N CYS A 597 -41.04 -22.06 16.50
CA CYS A 597 -40.72 -22.15 15.08
C CYS A 597 -41.36 -21.01 14.28
N LEU A 598 -40.53 -20.23 13.61
CA LEU A 598 -40.99 -19.20 12.67
C LEU A 598 -40.38 -19.46 11.28
N SER A 599 -41.25 -19.55 10.27
CA SER A 599 -40.84 -19.61 8.87
C SER A 599 -41.24 -18.33 8.14
N LEU A 600 -40.23 -17.65 7.60
CA LEU A 600 -40.30 -16.48 6.73
C LEU A 600 -39.76 -16.82 5.33
N ALA A 601 -39.70 -18.10 4.97
CA ALA A 601 -39.17 -18.52 3.68
C ALA A 601 -39.96 -17.90 2.52
N PHE A 602 -39.25 -17.49 1.48
CA PHE A 602 -39.79 -16.85 0.28
C PHE A 602 -40.59 -15.57 0.55
N THR A 603 -40.34 -14.90 1.68
CA THR A 603 -40.96 -13.60 1.99
C THR A 603 -40.08 -12.42 1.55
N HIS A 604 -40.65 -11.21 1.52
CA HIS A 604 -39.94 -9.98 1.20
C HIS A 604 -39.36 -9.28 2.45
N VAL A 605 -39.12 -10.03 3.53
CA VAL A 605 -38.50 -9.48 4.74
C VAL A 605 -37.03 -9.15 4.49
N THR A 606 -36.57 -8.09 5.16
CA THR A 606 -35.18 -7.61 5.11
C THR A 606 -34.55 -7.70 6.50
N SER A 607 -33.29 -7.28 6.63
CA SER A 607 -32.62 -7.18 7.95
C SER A 607 -33.35 -6.27 8.94
N ALA A 608 -34.27 -5.40 8.49
CA ALA A 608 -35.03 -4.52 9.38
C ALA A 608 -35.93 -5.30 10.36
N CYS A 609 -36.48 -6.46 9.93
CA CYS A 609 -37.33 -7.31 10.78
C CYS A 609 -36.60 -7.91 11.98
N ALA A 610 -35.26 -7.91 12.01
CA ALA A 610 -34.48 -8.45 13.11
C ALA A 610 -34.85 -7.80 14.46
N ASN A 611 -35.18 -6.50 14.47
CA ASN A 611 -35.62 -5.79 15.67
C ASN A 611 -36.92 -6.35 16.27
N ASP A 612 -37.76 -6.97 15.44
CA ASP A 612 -38.99 -7.62 15.89
C ASP A 612 -38.75 -9.08 16.23
N LEU A 613 -37.90 -9.78 15.47
CA LEU A 613 -37.52 -11.17 15.74
C LEU A 613 -36.84 -11.36 17.11
N ILE A 614 -35.97 -10.43 17.51
CA ILE A 614 -35.29 -10.49 18.82
C ILE A 614 -36.28 -10.38 20.01
N LYS A 615 -37.53 -9.97 19.76
CA LYS A 615 -38.59 -9.93 20.78
C LYS A 615 -39.20 -11.30 21.07
N LEU A 616 -38.82 -12.36 20.33
CA LEU A 616 -39.36 -13.71 20.47
C LEU A 616 -38.49 -14.56 21.43
N PRO A 617 -38.84 -14.67 22.72
CA PRO A 617 -37.95 -15.18 23.77
C PRO A 617 -37.75 -16.70 23.77
N SER A 618 -38.59 -17.41 23.01
CA SER A 618 -38.65 -18.88 22.95
C SER A 618 -38.26 -19.44 21.59
N LEU A 619 -37.82 -18.58 20.65
CA LEU A 619 -37.54 -19.01 19.28
C LEU A 619 -36.37 -20.00 19.25
N ARG A 620 -36.62 -21.16 18.65
CA ARG A 620 -35.66 -22.27 18.49
C ARG A 620 -35.38 -22.59 17.02
N TYR A 621 -36.35 -22.34 16.14
CA TYR A 621 -36.26 -22.58 14.71
C TYR A 621 -36.63 -21.30 13.96
N LEU A 622 -35.72 -20.83 13.12
CA LEU A 622 -35.93 -19.69 12.25
C LEU A 622 -35.55 -20.05 10.82
N ASN A 623 -36.51 -19.91 9.91
CA ASN A 623 -36.29 -20.16 8.48
C ASN A 623 -36.43 -18.86 7.68
N LEU A 624 -35.33 -18.42 7.07
CA LEU A 624 -35.18 -17.20 6.29
C LEU A 624 -34.81 -17.51 4.83
N TRP A 625 -35.08 -18.73 4.35
CA TRP A 625 -34.73 -19.15 2.99
C TRP A 625 -35.28 -18.18 1.93
N SER A 626 -34.42 -17.74 1.01
CA SER A 626 -34.78 -16.88 -0.12
C SER A 626 -35.43 -15.56 0.35
N THR A 627 -34.77 -14.89 1.31
CA THR A 627 -35.17 -13.55 1.80
C THR A 627 -34.03 -12.54 1.61
N GLN A 628 -34.31 -11.25 1.78
CA GLN A 628 -33.31 -10.17 1.70
C GLN A 628 -32.62 -9.92 3.06
N PHE A 629 -32.48 -10.98 3.87
CA PHE A 629 -31.88 -10.91 5.19
C PHE A 629 -30.34 -10.95 5.11
N GLY A 630 -29.66 -10.04 5.78
CA GLY A 630 -28.21 -9.83 5.65
C GLY A 630 -27.47 -9.72 6.98
N ASP A 631 -26.19 -9.36 6.91
CA ASP A 631 -25.25 -9.41 8.05
C ASP A 631 -25.70 -8.62 9.28
N ASN A 632 -26.28 -7.42 9.07
CA ASN A 632 -26.75 -6.57 10.17
C ASN A 632 -27.86 -7.23 10.98
N GLY A 633 -28.82 -7.88 10.29
CA GLY A 633 -29.89 -8.63 10.96
C GLY A 633 -29.32 -9.85 11.67
N LEU A 634 -28.37 -10.55 11.05
CA LEU A 634 -27.75 -11.75 11.61
C LEU A 634 -26.96 -11.48 12.89
N GLN A 635 -26.29 -10.32 12.96
CA GLN A 635 -25.62 -9.86 14.17
C GLN A 635 -26.62 -9.73 15.34
N LEU A 636 -27.77 -9.06 15.14
CA LEU A 636 -28.80 -8.93 16.18
C LEU A 636 -29.33 -10.30 16.62
N ILE A 637 -29.64 -11.20 15.66
CA ILE A 637 -30.08 -12.56 15.98
C ILE A 637 -29.04 -13.30 16.82
N SER A 638 -27.76 -13.20 16.47
CA SER A 638 -26.66 -13.85 17.18
C SER A 638 -26.43 -13.31 18.60
N GLU A 639 -26.83 -12.08 18.88
CA GLU A 639 -26.70 -11.43 20.19
C GLU A 639 -27.87 -11.79 21.11
N TYR A 640 -29.09 -11.78 20.59
CA TYR A 640 -30.30 -11.87 21.42
C TYR A 640 -30.97 -13.25 21.44
N LEU A 641 -30.89 -14.04 20.36
CA LEU A 641 -31.59 -15.33 20.26
C LEU A 641 -30.71 -16.52 20.67
N GLN A 642 -30.15 -16.50 21.87
CA GLN A 642 -29.22 -17.53 22.38
C GLN A 642 -29.81 -18.95 22.48
N LYS A 643 -31.14 -19.10 22.41
CA LYS A 643 -31.84 -20.38 22.43
C LYS A 643 -32.03 -21.01 21.05
N LEU A 644 -31.63 -20.33 19.98
CA LEU A 644 -31.82 -20.80 18.60
C LEU A 644 -31.06 -22.12 18.38
N GLN A 645 -31.74 -23.09 17.77
CA GLN A 645 -31.25 -24.45 17.51
C GLN A 645 -31.20 -24.76 16.02
N VAL A 646 -32.11 -24.19 15.24
CA VAL A 646 -32.17 -24.39 13.79
C VAL A 646 -32.27 -23.03 13.10
N LEU A 647 -31.36 -22.78 12.16
CA LEU A 647 -31.35 -21.58 11.37
C LEU A 647 -31.15 -21.94 9.89
N ASN A 648 -32.09 -21.52 9.05
CA ASN A 648 -31.98 -21.66 7.60
C ASN A 648 -31.79 -20.29 6.96
N LEU A 649 -30.62 -20.09 6.34
CA LEU A 649 -30.18 -18.89 5.63
C LEU A 649 -29.95 -19.18 4.14
N CYS A 650 -30.48 -20.29 3.61
CA CYS A 650 -30.34 -20.66 2.22
C CYS A 650 -30.73 -19.49 1.30
N GLU A 651 -29.93 -19.21 0.27
CA GLU A 651 -30.19 -18.13 -0.70
C GLU A 651 -30.45 -16.76 -0.03
N THR A 652 -29.64 -16.39 0.95
CA THR A 652 -29.66 -15.04 1.56
C THR A 652 -28.36 -14.28 1.27
N PRO A 653 -28.38 -12.93 1.21
CA PRO A 653 -27.19 -12.12 0.95
C PRO A 653 -26.20 -12.02 2.13
N VAL A 654 -26.23 -12.97 3.06
CA VAL A 654 -25.28 -13.01 4.19
C VAL A 654 -23.87 -13.36 3.71
N THR A 655 -22.88 -12.74 4.34
CA THR A 655 -21.45 -12.91 4.02
C THR A 655 -20.67 -13.48 5.20
N ASP A 656 -19.40 -13.79 4.97
CA ASP A 656 -18.45 -14.14 6.03
C ASP A 656 -18.51 -13.24 7.27
N LYS A 657 -18.76 -11.93 7.09
CA LYS A 657 -18.87 -10.96 8.19
C LYS A 657 -20.04 -11.29 9.11
N GLY A 658 -21.23 -11.53 8.57
CA GLY A 658 -22.40 -11.91 9.36
C GLY A 658 -22.30 -13.33 9.92
N LEU A 659 -21.78 -14.26 9.13
CA LEU A 659 -21.67 -15.67 9.50
C LEU A 659 -20.67 -15.88 10.66
N ALA A 660 -19.61 -15.08 10.74
CA ALA A 660 -18.68 -15.10 11.87
C ALA A 660 -19.37 -14.79 13.22
N CYS A 661 -20.45 -14.01 13.22
CA CYS A 661 -21.23 -13.69 14.42
C CYS A 661 -21.98 -14.90 14.98
N LEU A 662 -22.39 -15.86 14.13
CA LEU A 662 -23.12 -17.06 14.54
C LEU A 662 -22.35 -17.93 15.56
N ALA A 663 -21.02 -17.78 15.64
CA ALA A 663 -20.19 -18.47 16.61
C ALA A 663 -20.57 -18.21 18.08
N THR A 664 -21.42 -17.22 18.38
CA THR A 664 -21.96 -16.98 19.73
C THR A 664 -23.13 -17.92 20.08
N LEU A 665 -23.88 -18.42 19.10
CA LEU A 665 -25.08 -19.24 19.30
C LEU A 665 -24.73 -20.69 19.66
N LYS A 666 -24.27 -20.91 20.91
CA LYS A 666 -23.77 -22.22 21.38
C LYS A 666 -24.79 -23.35 21.35
N ASN A 667 -26.08 -23.03 21.24
CA ASN A 667 -27.17 -24.01 21.17
C ASN A 667 -27.57 -24.41 19.75
N LEU A 668 -26.92 -23.84 18.72
CA LEU A 668 -27.24 -24.11 17.33
C LEU A 668 -26.86 -25.55 16.95
N ARG A 669 -27.83 -26.31 16.42
CA ARG A 669 -27.74 -27.73 16.06
C ARG A 669 -27.81 -27.96 14.56
N LYS A 670 -28.65 -27.21 13.85
CA LYS A 670 -28.80 -27.31 12.40
C LYS A 670 -28.65 -25.93 11.77
N LEU A 671 -27.78 -25.83 10.78
CA LEU A 671 -27.53 -24.59 10.06
C LEU A 671 -27.52 -24.87 8.55
N ASN A 672 -28.34 -24.15 7.79
CA ASN A 672 -28.32 -24.22 6.33
C ASN A 672 -27.81 -22.89 5.77
N LEU A 673 -26.67 -22.93 5.09
CA LEU A 673 -25.94 -21.82 4.46
C LEU A 673 -25.84 -22.01 2.94
N ASN A 674 -26.65 -22.89 2.36
CA ASN A 674 -26.60 -23.18 0.95
C ASN A 674 -26.81 -21.91 0.12
N SER A 675 -26.00 -21.72 -0.92
CA SER A 675 -26.08 -20.54 -1.81
C SER A 675 -25.94 -19.20 -1.05
N THR A 676 -25.01 -19.14 -0.09
CA THR A 676 -24.56 -17.92 0.60
C THR A 676 -23.10 -17.59 0.26
N SER A 677 -22.66 -16.37 0.57
CA SER A 677 -21.28 -15.92 0.36
C SER A 677 -20.34 -16.36 1.50
N LEU A 678 -20.23 -17.67 1.70
CA LEU A 678 -19.40 -18.31 2.74
C LEU A 678 -18.07 -18.80 2.17
N SER A 679 -16.96 -18.39 2.78
CA SER A 679 -15.63 -18.91 2.46
C SER A 679 -15.22 -20.10 3.35
N LYS A 680 -14.26 -20.88 2.84
CA LYS A 680 -13.65 -22.01 3.57
C LYS A 680 -13.09 -21.62 4.95
N LEU A 681 -12.40 -20.47 5.05
CA LEU A 681 -11.79 -20.01 6.30
C LEU A 681 -12.84 -19.73 7.38
N THR A 682 -13.93 -19.07 7.01
CA THR A 682 -15.03 -18.77 7.93
C THR A 682 -15.75 -20.04 8.35
N PHE A 683 -15.97 -20.97 7.42
CA PHE A 683 -16.61 -22.25 7.72
C PHE A 683 -15.83 -23.06 8.76
N GLU A 684 -14.52 -23.23 8.57
CA GLU A 684 -13.66 -23.93 9.53
C GLU A 684 -13.69 -23.25 10.91
N GLY A 685 -13.66 -21.91 10.92
CA GLY A 685 -13.77 -21.12 12.14
C GLY A 685 -15.11 -21.25 12.85
N LEU A 686 -16.21 -21.41 12.10
CA LEU A 686 -17.56 -21.53 12.61
C LEU A 686 -17.80 -22.90 13.24
N VAL A 687 -17.46 -23.99 12.52
CA VAL A 687 -17.61 -25.37 13.01
C VAL A 687 -16.80 -25.58 14.30
N LYS A 688 -15.58 -25.05 14.36
CA LYS A 688 -14.75 -25.13 15.58
C LYS A 688 -15.38 -24.43 16.79
N LYS A 689 -16.19 -23.38 16.57
CA LYS A 689 -16.77 -22.55 17.65
C LYS A 689 -18.19 -22.97 18.03
N LEU A 690 -18.84 -23.84 17.27
CA LEU A 690 -20.20 -24.33 17.50
C LEU A 690 -20.19 -25.81 17.92
N PRO A 691 -19.97 -26.12 19.20
CA PRO A 691 -19.78 -27.49 19.68
C PRO A 691 -21.05 -28.35 19.61
N ALA A 692 -22.23 -27.73 19.52
CA ALA A 692 -23.52 -28.42 19.45
C ALA A 692 -24.04 -28.65 18.02
N LEU A 693 -23.28 -28.20 17.00
CA LEU A 693 -23.70 -28.28 15.60
C LEU A 693 -23.64 -29.72 15.11
N GLN A 694 -24.79 -30.23 14.66
CA GLN A 694 -24.98 -31.61 14.20
C GLN A 694 -25.07 -31.68 12.68
N GLU A 695 -25.74 -30.72 12.06
CA GLU A 695 -25.96 -30.66 10.61
C GLU A 695 -25.62 -29.24 10.12
N CYS A 696 -24.76 -29.15 9.09
CA CYS A 696 -24.43 -27.90 8.43
C CYS A 696 -24.45 -28.12 6.91
N ASP A 697 -25.38 -27.48 6.21
CA ASP A 697 -25.47 -27.53 4.74
C ASP A 697 -24.77 -26.29 4.15
N VAL A 698 -23.71 -26.51 3.39
CA VAL A 698 -22.88 -25.45 2.77
C VAL A 698 -22.80 -25.60 1.25
N ARG A 699 -23.77 -26.29 0.65
CA ARG A 699 -23.76 -26.54 -0.80
C ARG A 699 -23.83 -25.24 -1.59
N TYR A 700 -23.16 -25.21 -2.74
CA TYR A 700 -23.10 -24.04 -3.60
C TYR A 700 -22.52 -22.79 -2.88
N THR A 701 -21.45 -23.00 -2.11
CA THR A 701 -20.65 -21.94 -1.48
C THR A 701 -19.16 -22.18 -1.76
N ASP A 702 -18.29 -21.19 -1.51
CA ASP A 702 -16.83 -21.35 -1.68
C ASP A 702 -16.19 -22.25 -0.60
N ALA A 703 -16.98 -22.74 0.36
CA ALA A 703 -16.51 -23.67 1.39
C ALA A 703 -16.52 -25.15 0.94
N TRP A 704 -17.26 -25.51 -0.12
CA TRP A 704 -17.38 -26.89 -0.62
C TRP A 704 -17.22 -27.01 -2.14
#